data_AF-A0A344LE12-F1
#
_entry.id   AF-A0A344LE12-F1
#
_cell.length_a   1.000
_cell.length_b   1.000
_cell.length_c   1.000
_cell.angle_alpha   90.00
_cell.angle_beta   90.00
_cell.angle_gamma   90.00
#
_symmetry.space_group_name_H-M   'P 1'
#
loop_
_entity.id
_entity.type
_entity.pdbx_description
1 polymer ?
#
loop_
_entity_poly.entity_id
_entity_poly.type
_entity_poly.pdbx_seq_one_letter_code
_entity_poly.pdbx_strand_id
1 'polypeptide(L)'
;MQTWAKRGIKTALVTGGLLMLGTGIASADENVSPDSPAGPLDVNLNLPVQIEKNALGTPAGQVNLPGYTGEISTKPVTKPLKGVTDPLQKAAAPASKATAPLAGVTDKATSAVSSAAGKTGASRTAQDVSGLDIEQTDDVFKGNKVDLDVTAPIQICGNAIGVIGDAVVEDANCTQSYSNNEDTTTDGKHSGLAGNVVALDWALPIQIAGNAGGVAGGSGYASGTAEQEVTETGDISTDGTGSGGSGNVVAPQFATPVQVTGNAASWILGNAYSEFDAETEAESGGWIQTNGDGGAATGNVVGVPIALPVKFNGNAAGAWGSDADSVSHSEADATAGDTTPGLNDIPAYITTEGDKAFLAGTVVQPQGALVANVAGNAASWIGNATTGNAQGEYAGAGSSSSEVEAGGFSSTTGQDGAGTGNIVDLPVAVPVEAFGIGGTYIGNAHAAHDNETSATAGEGTYTTGDGSFLSANTVTGQPALTGEVFGIGGSHIGNASGTATETKTVQSGGYNGSTGNDSSGSGNIVQVPLAVPAEVFGIGGSYIGQGEGTASETKEITAGGGGNTDDDNGFGSSNLVASPLAIPAQVFGIGASHIGRGTGEATTDTQVTAGDDVKATGNEAGASGNIGFVPVALPVQAHGLGASFIGTGFGTSENLTDAVAGGDATTGGEDGAVAGNIVQAPFAGAATLFGSSAGLAALVGGDTAENDVVAEAGGDSVTNGDGGGLAGNVVSAQGLPIAQVFGNAVAAAAKATGSASNTTDATSGGDITTSGVDGAFSGNILDVPAAAVAQVFGNAVAAAGVADATADNVTSGKVGGDTTTAGTMDSLSGFDGQVPVGVVAQIFDVPLALLGVANAEATNATDIMVDNQEPQFNPIIDGSELPLDAVPSLNWPSLPSVPGVPTGLGRDGDAGLPTGGLPTDGLPTPGLPSLPGLPGLPGAAQRADAPLPSAPGVPDLGTVTDLPSTGTLPIELSGLDLASGNVLGGGGLPTDALLGGGLPVDPTNGVLPADAVLGGGLPVDPATTVPMDPQELLPTADVPAIEEAGGPLNIFQKFLSIFSGK
;
A
#
# COMPACT_ATOMS: atom_id res chain seq x y z
N MET A 1 -21.40 -18.67 11.42
CA MET A 1 -22.56 -17.74 11.30
C MET A 1 -22.67 -17.26 9.86
N GLN A 2 -23.85 -16.91 9.34
CA GLN A 2 -23.98 -16.45 7.94
C GLN A 2 -23.70 -14.94 7.76
N THR A 3 -23.15 -14.60 6.59
CA THR A 3 -22.58 -13.28 6.24
C THR A 3 -23.53 -12.09 6.40
N TRP A 4 -24.84 -12.32 6.28
CA TRP A 4 -25.86 -11.29 6.47
C TRP A 4 -26.02 -10.86 7.95
N ALA A 5 -25.69 -11.71 8.92
CA ALA A 5 -25.67 -11.34 10.33
C ALA A 5 -24.47 -10.45 10.67
N LYS A 6 -23.25 -10.79 10.19
CA LYS A 6 -22.05 -9.93 10.31
C LYS A 6 -22.30 -8.54 9.69
N ARG A 7 -23.01 -8.46 8.55
CA ARG A 7 -23.38 -7.17 7.94
C ARG A 7 -24.51 -6.45 8.70
N GLY A 8 -25.52 -7.17 9.18
CA GLY A 8 -26.62 -6.59 9.97
C GLY A 8 -26.16 -5.92 11.26
N ILE A 9 -25.19 -6.51 11.98
CA ILE A 9 -24.61 -5.91 13.19
C ILE A 9 -23.75 -4.69 12.83
N LYS A 10 -22.88 -4.77 11.82
CA LYS A 10 -22.11 -3.60 11.35
C LYS A 10 -23.02 -2.44 10.94
N THR A 11 -24.11 -2.69 10.21
CA THR A 11 -25.09 -1.65 9.87
C THR A 11 -25.87 -1.14 11.08
N ALA A 12 -26.16 -1.98 12.09
CA ALA A 12 -26.84 -1.56 13.31
C ALA A 12 -25.96 -0.67 14.20
N LEU A 13 -24.66 -0.96 14.34
CA LEU A 13 -23.70 -0.08 15.02
C LEU A 13 -23.52 1.24 14.27
N VAL A 14 -23.20 1.20 12.98
CA VAL A 14 -22.96 2.42 12.18
C VAL A 14 -24.21 3.29 12.09
N THR A 15 -25.40 2.70 11.88
CA THR A 15 -26.66 3.47 11.87
C THR A 15 -27.06 3.91 13.28
N GLY A 16 -26.74 3.14 14.32
CA GLY A 16 -26.98 3.51 15.72
C GLY A 16 -26.16 4.73 16.13
N GLY A 17 -24.85 4.70 15.89
CA GLY A 17 -23.94 5.82 16.11
C GLY A 17 -24.32 7.05 15.29
N LEU A 18 -24.57 6.91 13.98
CA LEU A 18 -24.99 8.03 13.14
C LEU A 18 -26.36 8.61 13.53
N LEU A 19 -27.27 7.82 14.10
CA LEU A 19 -28.56 8.31 14.59
C LEU A 19 -28.41 8.95 15.99
N MET A 20 -27.49 8.48 16.84
CA MET A 20 -27.08 9.17 18.06
C MET A 20 -26.42 10.53 17.77
N LEU A 21 -25.41 10.58 16.89
CA LEU A 21 -24.83 11.81 16.33
C LEU A 21 -25.92 12.75 15.80
N GLY A 22 -26.83 12.22 14.98
CA GLY A 22 -27.98 12.96 14.45
C GLY A 22 -28.96 13.49 15.50
N THR A 23 -29.01 12.90 16.69
CA THR A 23 -29.76 13.43 17.84
C THR A 23 -28.95 14.36 18.74
N GLY A 24 -27.64 14.13 18.91
CA GLY A 24 -26.74 14.98 19.70
C GLY A 24 -26.56 16.36 19.07
N ILE A 25 -26.25 16.40 17.77
CA ILE A 25 -26.18 17.63 16.96
C ILE A 25 -27.54 18.36 16.91
N ALA A 26 -28.65 17.67 17.21
CA ALA A 26 -29.99 18.24 17.33
C ALA A 26 -30.40 18.60 18.78
N SER A 27 -29.56 18.30 19.78
CA SER A 27 -29.82 18.50 21.21
C SER A 27 -28.99 19.62 21.86
N ALA A 28 -28.13 20.29 21.09
CA ALA A 28 -27.43 21.50 21.52
C ALA A 28 -28.41 22.69 21.63
N ASP A 29 -29.07 22.82 22.77
CA ASP A 29 -29.92 23.97 23.12
C ASP A 29 -29.04 25.15 23.59
N GLU A 30 -29.18 26.34 22.98
CA GLU A 30 -28.34 27.53 23.24
C GLU A 30 -28.61 28.18 24.64
N ASN A 31 -29.08 27.42 25.63
CA ASN A 31 -29.60 27.89 26.92
C ASN A 31 -28.94 27.17 28.13
N VAL A 32 -27.64 27.45 28.34
CA VAL A 32 -26.86 26.89 29.45
C VAL A 32 -27.42 27.33 30.82
N SER A 33 -27.85 26.36 31.62
CA SER A 33 -28.27 26.55 33.02
C SER A 33 -27.13 26.14 33.95
N PRO A 34 -26.52 27.07 34.72
CA PRO A 34 -25.32 26.78 35.52
C PRO A 34 -25.57 25.87 36.74
N ASP A 35 -26.82 25.54 37.04
CA ASP A 35 -27.22 24.59 38.10
C ASP A 35 -27.55 23.18 37.55
N SER A 36 -27.31 22.90 36.27
CA SER A 36 -27.49 21.57 35.67
C SER A 36 -26.18 20.79 35.62
N PRO A 37 -26.17 19.47 35.93
CA PRO A 37 -24.98 18.65 35.77
C PRO A 37 -24.60 18.54 34.28
N ALA A 38 -23.31 18.26 34.02
CA ALA A 38 -22.78 18.07 32.67
C ALA A 38 -23.57 17.01 31.88
N GLY A 39 -23.67 17.22 30.57
CA GLY A 39 -24.36 16.30 29.66
C GLY A 39 -23.53 15.03 29.38
N PRO A 40 -24.15 13.95 28.88
CA PRO A 40 -23.45 12.76 28.41
C PRO A 40 -22.93 12.92 26.96
N LEU A 41 -22.67 14.17 26.55
CA LEU A 41 -22.29 14.60 25.21
C LEU A 41 -21.56 15.93 25.34
N ASP A 42 -20.29 15.97 24.99
CA ASP A 42 -19.56 17.19 24.65
C ASP A 42 -19.18 17.21 23.16
N VAL A 43 -18.96 18.39 22.60
CA VAL A 43 -18.71 18.61 21.16
C VAL A 43 -17.92 19.91 20.94
N ASN A 44 -16.64 19.81 20.63
CA ASN A 44 -15.82 20.94 20.20
C ASN A 44 -15.76 21.01 18.66
N LEU A 45 -15.87 22.21 18.06
CA LEU A 45 -15.82 22.38 16.61
C LEU A 45 -15.25 23.73 16.22
N ASN A 46 -13.93 23.80 16.08
CA ASN A 46 -13.22 25.07 15.92
C ASN A 46 -12.65 25.25 14.52
N LEU A 47 -13.02 26.39 13.91
CA LEU A 47 -12.66 26.78 12.54
C LEU A 47 -12.01 28.17 12.54
N PRO A 48 -10.85 28.37 13.20
CA PRO A 48 -10.15 29.65 13.23
C PRO A 48 -9.41 29.91 11.92
N VAL A 49 -9.63 31.08 11.32
CA VAL A 49 -9.08 31.42 10.01
C VAL A 49 -8.15 32.62 10.12
N GLN A 50 -6.92 32.48 9.60
CA GLN A 50 -5.92 33.52 9.43
C GLN A 50 -5.72 33.80 7.93
N ILE A 51 -5.89 35.05 7.51
CA ILE A 51 -5.64 35.52 6.14
C ILE A 51 -4.73 36.74 6.24
N GLU A 52 -3.47 36.61 5.83
CA GLU A 52 -2.46 37.66 6.03
C GLU A 52 -1.51 37.84 4.84
N LYS A 53 -0.98 39.06 4.69
CA LYS A 53 0.05 39.46 3.69
C LYS A 53 -0.28 39.22 2.20
N ASN A 54 -1.47 38.74 1.83
CA ASN A 54 -1.85 38.45 0.43
C ASN A 54 -1.98 39.72 -0.46
N ALA A 55 -1.60 39.62 -1.75
CA ALA A 55 -1.58 40.74 -2.69
C ALA A 55 -2.21 40.43 -4.06
N LEU A 56 -2.89 41.43 -4.65
CA LEU A 56 -3.48 41.38 -5.98
C LEU A 56 -2.98 42.54 -6.86
N GLY A 57 -2.24 42.23 -7.91
CA GLY A 57 -1.74 43.19 -8.91
C GLY A 57 -2.83 43.56 -9.90
N THR A 58 -2.94 44.85 -10.24
CA THR A 58 -3.99 45.36 -11.14
C THR A 58 -3.45 46.46 -12.07
N PRO A 59 -4.18 46.85 -13.14
CA PRO A 59 -3.83 48.01 -13.97
C PRO A 59 -3.77 49.36 -13.25
N ALA A 60 -4.20 49.44 -11.98
CA ALA A 60 -4.09 50.63 -11.13
C ALA A 60 -2.91 50.56 -10.14
N GLY A 61 -2.11 49.49 -10.18
CA GLY A 61 -1.09 49.13 -9.20
C GLY A 61 -1.51 47.96 -8.31
N GLN A 62 -0.61 47.56 -7.41
CA GLN A 62 -0.85 46.51 -6.41
C GLN A 62 -1.90 46.94 -5.38
N VAL A 63 -2.79 46.01 -5.05
CA VAL A 63 -3.77 46.10 -3.98
C VAL A 63 -3.46 45.00 -2.97
N ASN A 64 -2.93 45.40 -1.80
CA ASN A 64 -2.80 44.48 -0.68
C ASN A 64 -4.21 44.14 -0.17
N LEU A 65 -4.51 42.85 -0.05
CA LEU A 65 -5.81 42.39 0.41
C LEU A 65 -5.93 42.64 1.93
N PRO A 66 -7.13 43.00 2.43
CA PRO A 66 -7.31 43.20 3.86
C PRO A 66 -7.15 41.87 4.60
N GLY A 67 -6.28 41.84 5.60
CA GLY A 67 -6.13 40.67 6.45
C GLY A 67 -7.37 40.40 7.30
N TYR A 68 -7.54 39.15 7.72
CA TYR A 68 -8.63 38.69 8.57
C TYR A 68 -8.11 37.63 9.55
N THR A 69 -8.51 37.75 10.81
CA THR A 69 -8.22 36.76 11.85
C THR A 69 -9.52 36.53 12.64
N GLY A 70 -10.00 35.29 12.71
CA GLY A 70 -11.17 34.92 13.50
C GLY A 70 -11.88 33.65 13.03
N GLU A 71 -12.79 33.16 13.86
CA GLU A 71 -13.56 31.95 13.59
C GLU A 71 -14.66 32.16 12.54
N ILE A 72 -14.78 31.21 11.61
CA ILE A 72 -15.97 31.11 10.76
C ILE A 72 -17.07 30.42 11.57
N SER A 73 -18.04 31.21 12.06
CA SER A 73 -19.27 30.67 12.68
C SER A 73 -19.87 29.58 11.80
N THR A 74 -20.20 28.42 12.38
CA THR A 74 -20.70 27.21 11.69
C THR A 74 -22.04 27.39 10.94
N LYS A 75 -22.72 28.53 11.11
CA LYS A 75 -24.08 28.80 10.61
C LYS A 75 -24.23 28.92 9.07
N PRO A 76 -23.18 29.20 8.26
CA PRO A 76 -23.17 28.97 6.81
C PRO A 76 -22.71 27.56 6.40
N VAL A 77 -21.77 26.95 7.15
CA VAL A 77 -21.10 25.67 6.80
C VAL A 77 -22.02 24.46 7.01
N THR A 78 -22.88 24.51 8.03
CA THR A 78 -23.96 23.52 8.27
C THR A 78 -25.06 23.53 7.20
N LYS A 79 -25.05 24.49 6.25
CA LYS A 79 -26.08 24.62 5.20
C LYS A 79 -25.81 23.71 3.99
N PRO A 80 -24.60 23.66 3.41
CA PRO A 80 -24.19 22.60 2.49
C PRO A 80 -24.34 21.18 3.04
N LEU A 81 -24.12 20.97 4.35
CA LEU A 81 -24.14 19.64 4.98
C LEU A 81 -25.48 18.90 4.78
N LYS A 82 -26.60 19.62 4.63
CA LYS A 82 -27.89 19.00 4.25
C LYS A 82 -27.92 18.42 2.84
N GLY A 83 -27.18 19.00 1.88
CA GLY A 83 -27.02 18.44 0.53
C GLY A 83 -26.20 17.14 0.52
N VAL A 84 -25.29 16.95 1.49
CA VAL A 84 -24.54 15.70 1.67
C VAL A 84 -25.46 14.54 2.10
N THR A 85 -26.66 14.83 2.62
CA THR A 85 -27.66 13.80 2.95
C THR A 85 -28.50 13.30 1.76
N ASP A 86 -28.54 14.02 0.63
CA ASP A 86 -29.31 13.59 -0.55
C ASP A 86 -28.76 12.29 -1.18
N PRO A 87 -27.42 12.10 -1.34
CA PRO A 87 -26.84 10.80 -1.68
C PRO A 87 -27.26 9.65 -0.75
N LEU A 88 -27.22 9.87 0.57
CA LEU A 88 -27.64 8.88 1.58
C LEU A 88 -29.13 8.52 1.44
N GLN A 89 -30.02 9.52 1.29
CA GLN A 89 -31.45 9.27 1.11
C GLN A 89 -31.76 8.54 -0.20
N LYS A 90 -30.99 8.78 -1.27
CA LYS A 90 -31.18 8.12 -2.56
C LYS A 90 -30.73 6.66 -2.55
N ALA A 91 -29.76 6.30 -1.70
CA ALA A 91 -29.34 4.91 -1.48
C ALA A 91 -30.39 4.07 -0.70
N ALA A 92 -31.25 4.71 0.09
CA ALA A 92 -32.22 4.04 0.97
C ALA A 92 -33.45 3.39 0.27
N ALA A 93 -33.54 3.45 -1.05
CA ALA A 93 -34.73 3.04 -1.82
C ALA A 93 -35.22 1.57 -1.67
N PRO A 94 -34.37 0.52 -1.46
CA PRO A 94 -34.81 -0.87 -1.52
C PRO A 94 -35.21 -1.51 -0.17
N ALA A 95 -35.47 -0.74 0.89
CA ALA A 95 -35.60 -1.24 2.27
C ALA A 95 -37.01 -1.75 2.72
N SER A 96 -37.96 -2.02 1.81
CA SER A 96 -39.40 -2.05 2.15
C SER A 96 -40.12 -3.42 2.19
N LYS A 97 -39.41 -4.57 2.21
CA LYS A 97 -40.05 -5.89 1.97
C LYS A 97 -39.64 -7.11 2.84
N ALA A 98 -38.77 -6.98 3.85
CA ALA A 98 -38.14 -8.14 4.51
C ALA A 98 -38.58 -8.47 5.96
N THR A 99 -39.51 -7.71 6.57
CA THR A 99 -39.85 -7.77 8.01
C THR A 99 -40.81 -8.91 8.41
N ALA A 100 -40.69 -10.10 7.82
CA ALA A 100 -41.65 -11.20 8.02
C ALA A 100 -41.49 -12.03 9.33
N PRO A 101 -40.29 -12.45 9.78
CA PRO A 101 -40.20 -13.46 10.86
C PRO A 101 -40.24 -12.90 12.29
N LEU A 102 -39.64 -11.72 12.55
CA LEU A 102 -39.34 -11.26 13.92
C LEU A 102 -40.34 -10.25 14.50
N ALA A 103 -41.31 -9.76 13.71
CA ALA A 103 -42.41 -8.92 14.23
C ALA A 103 -43.34 -9.69 15.19
N GLY A 104 -43.58 -10.98 14.93
CA GLY A 104 -44.59 -11.80 15.62
C GLY A 104 -44.33 -12.11 17.11
N VAL A 105 -43.18 -11.70 17.65
CA VAL A 105 -42.82 -11.84 19.07
C VAL A 105 -43.01 -10.51 19.81
N THR A 106 -42.48 -9.41 19.26
CA THR A 106 -42.61 -8.05 19.82
C THR A 106 -44.04 -7.52 19.76
N ASP A 107 -44.79 -7.80 18.68
CA ASP A 107 -46.20 -7.39 18.55
C ASP A 107 -47.09 -7.87 19.71
N LYS A 108 -46.78 -9.04 20.30
CA LYS A 108 -47.52 -9.61 21.44
C LYS A 108 -47.18 -8.97 22.79
N ALA A 109 -45.97 -8.41 22.95
CA ALA A 109 -45.59 -7.70 24.16
C ALA A 109 -46.25 -6.31 24.17
N THR A 110 -46.09 -5.55 23.09
CA THR A 110 -46.59 -4.17 22.98
C THR A 110 -48.12 -4.09 23.06
N SER A 111 -48.84 -5.00 22.38
CA SER A 111 -50.31 -5.00 22.37
C SER A 111 -50.96 -5.31 23.73
N ALA A 112 -50.25 -6.00 24.64
CA ALA A 112 -50.71 -6.19 26.01
C ALA A 112 -50.68 -4.86 26.79
N VAL A 113 -49.58 -4.10 26.68
CA VAL A 113 -49.37 -2.85 27.42
C VAL A 113 -50.29 -1.72 26.92
N SER A 114 -50.42 -1.52 25.61
CA SER A 114 -51.25 -0.43 25.05
C SER A 114 -52.74 -0.54 25.42
N SER A 115 -53.23 -1.74 25.74
CA SER A 115 -54.63 -1.98 26.11
C SER A 115 -55.04 -1.40 27.48
N ALA A 116 -54.08 -1.09 28.35
CA ALA A 116 -54.33 -0.56 29.70
C ALA A 116 -54.50 0.98 29.74
N ALA A 117 -53.81 1.73 28.86
CA ALA A 117 -53.76 3.19 28.92
C ALA A 117 -54.96 3.91 28.25
N GLY A 118 -55.71 3.22 27.40
CA GLY A 118 -56.66 3.85 26.46
C GLY A 118 -57.97 4.45 27.02
N LYS A 119 -58.13 4.63 28.35
CA LYS A 119 -59.41 5.05 28.97
C LYS A 119 -59.30 5.93 30.22
N THR A 120 -58.93 7.21 30.04
CA THR A 120 -59.76 8.38 30.40
C THR A 120 -59.00 9.67 30.07
N GLY A 121 -59.53 10.51 29.18
CA GLY A 121 -59.00 11.84 28.92
C GLY A 121 -59.94 12.95 29.40
N ALA A 122 -59.41 13.99 30.03
CA ALA A 122 -60.07 15.28 30.20
C ALA A 122 -59.06 16.40 30.50
N SER A 123 -59.24 17.54 29.84
CA SER A 123 -58.46 18.77 30.05
C SER A 123 -58.56 19.33 31.47
N ARG A 124 -57.43 19.83 32.00
CA ARG A 124 -57.40 21.05 32.83
C ARG A 124 -56.02 21.72 32.85
N THR A 125 -56.00 22.96 33.33
CA THR A 125 -54.86 23.89 33.38
C THR A 125 -53.84 23.54 34.48
N ALA A 126 -52.64 24.11 34.36
CA ALA A 126 -51.53 23.95 35.30
C ALA A 126 -51.91 24.21 36.77
N GLN A 127 -51.34 23.40 37.66
CA GLN A 127 -51.25 23.66 39.09
C GLN A 127 -50.01 22.96 39.67
N ASP A 128 -49.26 23.68 40.50
CA ASP A 128 -48.06 23.22 41.20
C ASP A 128 -48.40 22.15 42.26
N VAL A 129 -47.66 21.03 42.24
CA VAL A 129 -47.57 20.04 43.32
C VAL A 129 -46.14 19.48 43.36
N SER A 130 -45.26 20.15 44.10
CA SER A 130 -43.98 19.58 44.53
C SER A 130 -44.16 18.56 45.67
N GLY A 131 -43.26 17.56 45.75
CA GLY A 131 -43.10 16.68 46.92
C GLY A 131 -43.64 15.25 46.82
N LEU A 132 -42.90 14.39 46.11
CA LEU A 132 -42.82 12.94 46.41
C LEU A 132 -41.38 12.48 46.14
N ASP A 133 -40.56 12.38 47.20
CA ASP A 133 -39.24 11.79 47.09
C ASP A 133 -39.36 10.28 46.84
N ILE A 134 -38.73 9.82 45.76
CA ILE A 134 -38.34 8.43 45.57
C ILE A 134 -36.83 8.49 45.35
N GLU A 135 -36.05 8.00 46.32
CA GLU A 135 -34.62 7.78 46.14
C GLU A 135 -34.43 6.67 45.10
N GLN A 136 -34.22 7.07 43.83
CA GLN A 136 -33.71 6.18 42.80
C GLN A 136 -32.20 5.99 43.04
N THR A 137 -31.83 4.94 43.77
CA THR A 137 -30.46 4.42 43.66
C THR A 137 -30.30 3.76 42.29
N ASP A 138 -29.08 3.80 41.77
CA ASP A 138 -28.62 2.93 40.68
C ASP A 138 -29.36 3.13 39.33
N ASP A 139 -29.02 4.25 38.67
CA ASP A 139 -29.46 4.57 37.31
C ASP A 139 -28.53 3.91 36.28
N VAL A 140 -29.08 2.96 35.51
CA VAL A 140 -28.35 1.95 34.73
C VAL A 140 -27.55 2.53 33.55
N PHE A 141 -27.78 3.80 33.17
CA PHE A 141 -27.18 4.45 32.01
C PHE A 141 -26.20 5.61 32.36
N LYS A 142 -25.95 5.88 33.65
CA LYS A 142 -24.98 6.92 34.04
C LYS A 142 -23.54 6.51 33.71
N GLY A 143 -22.70 7.50 33.42
CA GLY A 143 -21.27 7.30 33.19
C GLY A 143 -20.89 6.88 31.76
N ASN A 144 -21.82 6.83 30.81
CA ASN A 144 -21.44 6.81 29.39
C ASN A 144 -21.08 8.23 28.94
N LYS A 145 -20.02 8.38 28.13
CA LYS A 145 -19.58 9.65 27.54
C LYS A 145 -19.65 9.57 26.00
N VAL A 146 -19.90 10.71 25.37
CA VAL A 146 -19.66 10.94 23.94
C VAL A 146 -18.86 12.24 23.83
N ASP A 147 -17.66 12.18 23.27
CA ASP A 147 -16.81 13.33 22.92
C ASP A 147 -16.64 13.38 21.41
N LEU A 148 -16.52 14.58 20.85
CA LEU A 148 -16.49 14.84 19.41
C LEU A 148 -15.75 16.15 19.16
N ASP A 149 -14.43 16.09 19.07
CA ASP A 149 -13.54 17.25 18.98
C ASP A 149 -12.90 17.33 17.58
N VAL A 150 -13.13 18.46 16.90
CA VAL A 150 -12.71 18.67 15.51
C VAL A 150 -12.21 20.10 15.33
N THR A 151 -10.91 20.25 15.04
CA THR A 151 -10.33 21.56 14.72
C THR A 151 -9.70 21.55 13.33
N ALA A 152 -10.20 22.46 12.49
CA ALA A 152 -9.67 22.68 11.15
C ALA A 152 -9.30 24.16 10.95
N PRO A 153 -8.09 24.58 11.38
CA PRO A 153 -7.62 25.94 11.19
C PRO A 153 -7.21 26.17 9.74
N ILE A 154 -7.49 27.36 9.21
CA ILE A 154 -7.20 27.71 7.80
C ILE A 154 -6.26 28.90 7.76
N GLN A 155 -5.03 28.69 7.30
CA GLN A 155 -4.00 29.72 7.16
C GLN A 155 -3.79 30.07 5.69
N ILE A 156 -3.98 31.34 5.32
CA ILE A 156 -3.80 31.85 3.96
C ILE A 156 -2.77 32.99 3.99
N CYS A 157 -1.49 32.65 3.87
CA CYS A 157 -0.37 33.56 4.08
C CYS A 157 0.36 33.95 2.78
N GLY A 158 0.52 35.25 2.54
CA GLY A 158 1.54 35.76 1.61
C GLY A 158 1.37 35.45 0.11
N ASN A 159 0.20 34.97 -0.33
CA ASN A 159 -0.04 34.63 -1.74
C ASN A 159 -0.09 35.90 -2.63
N ALA A 160 0.51 35.84 -3.82
CA ALA A 160 0.72 37.00 -4.70
C ALA A 160 0.24 36.75 -6.13
N ILE A 161 -0.82 37.45 -6.58
CA ILE A 161 -1.41 37.25 -7.92
C ILE A 161 -1.38 38.55 -8.72
N GLY A 162 -0.52 38.63 -9.74
CA GLY A 162 -0.41 39.75 -10.67
C GLY A 162 -1.35 39.62 -11.88
N VAL A 163 -2.31 40.54 -12.04
CA VAL A 163 -3.22 40.58 -13.20
C VAL A 163 -3.02 41.88 -13.98
N ILE A 164 -2.31 41.82 -15.10
CA ILE A 164 -1.93 42.96 -15.98
C ILE A 164 -0.98 43.99 -15.30
N GLY A 165 -0.81 43.93 -13.98
CA GLY A 165 0.21 44.65 -13.22
C GLY A 165 0.68 43.77 -12.06
N ASP A 166 1.83 44.12 -11.50
CA ASP A 166 2.57 43.23 -10.59
C ASP A 166 1.97 43.14 -9.17
N ALA A 167 2.23 42.01 -8.51
CA ALA A 167 1.96 41.73 -7.11
C ALA A 167 3.24 41.19 -6.46
N VAL A 168 3.73 41.90 -5.44
CA VAL A 168 4.93 41.52 -4.68
C VAL A 168 4.57 41.36 -3.21
N VAL A 169 4.89 40.20 -2.65
CA VAL A 169 4.94 39.93 -1.21
C VAL A 169 6.38 39.54 -0.87
N GLU A 170 7.00 40.30 0.03
CA GLU A 170 8.32 40.05 0.60
C GLU A 170 8.14 39.84 2.11
N ASP A 171 9.01 39.04 2.73
CA ASP A 171 9.03 38.77 4.17
C ASP A 171 7.65 38.33 4.74
N ALA A 172 7.00 37.39 4.05
CA ALA A 172 5.94 36.59 4.65
C ALA A 172 6.47 35.81 5.86
N ASN A 173 5.59 35.66 6.84
CA ASN A 173 5.83 35.02 8.13
C ASN A 173 4.47 35.07 8.81
N CYS A 174 3.88 33.92 9.02
CA CYS A 174 2.57 33.72 9.65
C CYS A 174 2.66 32.44 10.49
N THR A 175 2.40 32.55 11.79
CA THR A 175 2.30 31.39 12.70
C THR A 175 0.84 31.25 13.14
N GLN A 176 0.28 30.04 13.08
CA GLN A 176 -1.03 29.71 13.64
C GLN A 176 -0.97 28.36 14.37
N SER A 177 -0.78 28.41 15.69
CA SER A 177 -0.95 27.23 16.53
C SER A 177 -2.35 27.16 17.16
N TYR A 178 -2.83 25.94 17.37
CA TYR A 178 -4.02 25.63 18.12
C TYR A 178 -3.80 24.34 18.91
N SER A 179 -4.20 24.31 20.18
CA SER A 179 -4.08 23.12 21.03
C SER A 179 -5.32 22.99 21.92
N ASN A 180 -5.85 21.77 21.99
CA ASN A 180 -6.98 21.35 22.81
C ASN A 180 -6.69 19.92 23.32
N ASN A 181 -7.14 19.63 24.55
CA ASN A 181 -6.89 18.37 25.23
C ASN A 181 -8.07 18.04 26.18
N GLU A 182 -8.87 17.02 25.88
CA GLU A 182 -9.99 16.56 26.75
C GLU A 182 -9.82 15.08 27.13
N ASP A 183 -9.29 14.83 28.34
CA ASP A 183 -9.16 13.48 28.90
C ASP A 183 -10.54 12.89 29.27
N THR A 184 -10.85 11.71 28.76
CA THR A 184 -12.11 11.01 29.03
C THR A 184 -11.96 9.81 29.95
N THR A 185 -12.17 10.09 31.24
CA THR A 185 -12.28 9.09 32.31
C THR A 185 -13.74 8.73 32.60
N THR A 186 -14.10 7.44 32.63
CA THR A 186 -15.41 6.96 33.12
C THR A 186 -15.30 5.72 34.03
N ASP A 187 -16.32 5.50 34.88
CA ASP A 187 -16.42 4.32 35.76
C ASP A 187 -17.77 3.62 35.53
N GLY A 188 -17.71 2.34 35.17
CA GLY A 188 -18.84 1.45 34.92
C GLY A 188 -18.90 0.23 35.84
N LYS A 189 -18.12 0.21 36.94
CA LYS A 189 -17.97 -0.94 37.85
C LYS A 189 -19.30 -1.48 38.34
N HIS A 190 -19.45 -2.80 38.24
CA HIS A 190 -20.60 -3.57 38.72
C HIS A 190 -21.97 -3.09 38.19
N SER A 191 -21.98 -2.29 37.11
CA SER A 191 -23.18 -1.71 36.52
C SER A 191 -23.77 -2.58 35.41
N GLY A 192 -24.85 -2.12 34.78
CA GLY A 192 -25.47 -2.78 33.62
C GLY A 192 -24.95 -2.25 32.28
N LEU A 193 -25.06 -0.95 32.04
CA LEU A 193 -24.78 -0.28 30.76
C LEU A 193 -24.20 1.13 30.99
N ALA A 194 -23.30 1.26 31.96
CA ALA A 194 -22.55 2.49 32.28
C ALA A 194 -21.22 2.54 31.51
N GLY A 195 -20.38 3.55 31.74
CA GLY A 195 -18.93 3.51 31.45
C GLY A 195 -18.51 3.24 30.01
N ASN A 196 -19.37 3.39 28.99
CA ASN A 196 -18.95 3.26 27.60
C ASN A 196 -18.58 4.64 27.03
N VAL A 197 -17.55 4.66 26.19
CA VAL A 197 -17.01 5.87 25.56
C VAL A 197 -17.17 5.79 24.05
N VAL A 198 -17.60 6.89 23.44
CA VAL A 198 -17.38 7.16 22.01
C VAL A 198 -16.65 8.49 21.92
N ALA A 199 -15.39 8.48 21.50
CA ALA A 199 -14.61 9.68 21.21
C ALA A 199 -14.49 9.87 19.68
N LEU A 200 -14.12 11.06 19.25
CA LEU A 200 -13.67 11.35 17.89
C LEU A 200 -12.78 12.58 17.96
N ASP A 201 -11.52 12.40 17.59
CA ASP A 201 -10.53 13.45 17.62
C ASP A 201 -10.09 13.72 16.17
N TRP A 202 -10.05 14.97 15.73
CA TRP A 202 -9.64 15.30 14.35
C TRP A 202 -8.93 16.65 14.21
N ALA A 203 -7.61 16.58 14.01
CA ALA A 203 -6.76 17.69 13.57
C ALA A 203 -6.73 17.78 12.02
N LEU A 204 -7.18 18.92 11.47
CA LEU A 204 -7.21 19.18 10.02
C LEU A 204 -6.69 20.61 9.69
N PRO A 205 -5.41 20.92 9.94
CA PRO A 205 -4.82 22.17 9.45
C PRO A 205 -4.85 22.24 7.91
N ILE A 206 -5.15 23.43 7.40
CA ILE A 206 -5.19 23.73 5.97
C ILE A 206 -4.34 24.98 5.72
N GLN A 207 -3.13 24.78 5.18
CA GLN A 207 -2.15 25.83 4.91
C GLN A 207 -2.06 26.12 3.41
N ILE A 208 -2.34 27.37 3.02
CA ILE A 208 -2.28 27.87 1.63
C ILE A 208 -1.36 29.10 1.62
N ALA A 209 -0.06 28.88 1.44
CA ALA A 209 0.96 29.90 1.65
C ALA A 209 1.92 30.09 0.47
N GLY A 210 2.37 31.32 0.22
CA GLY A 210 3.41 31.62 -0.76
C GLY A 210 3.06 31.43 -2.24
N ASN A 211 1.83 31.03 -2.59
CA ASN A 211 1.50 30.72 -3.98
C ASN A 211 1.54 31.98 -4.86
N ALA A 212 2.24 31.91 -5.98
CA ALA A 212 2.53 33.02 -6.90
C ALA A 212 1.85 32.81 -8.27
N GLY A 213 1.18 33.86 -8.77
CA GLY A 213 0.44 33.82 -10.03
C GLY A 213 0.71 35.03 -10.93
N GLY A 214 1.06 34.82 -12.20
CA GLY A 214 1.30 35.89 -13.18
C GLY A 214 0.40 35.78 -14.42
N VAL A 215 -0.48 36.75 -14.67
CA VAL A 215 -1.49 36.69 -15.74
C VAL A 215 -1.50 37.93 -16.63
N ALA A 216 -1.44 37.70 -17.94
CA ALA A 216 -1.67 38.70 -18.99
C ALA A 216 -0.78 39.96 -18.88
N GLY A 217 0.51 39.76 -18.62
CA GLY A 217 1.50 40.84 -18.51
C GLY A 217 1.70 41.42 -17.10
N GLY A 218 1.09 40.84 -16.06
CA GLY A 218 1.43 41.13 -14.65
C GLY A 218 2.24 40.00 -14.03
N SER A 219 3.15 40.32 -13.10
CA SER A 219 4.01 39.36 -12.42
C SER A 219 3.54 39.07 -10.99
N GLY A 220 3.75 37.84 -10.50
CA GLY A 220 3.62 37.49 -9.08
C GLY A 220 4.99 37.18 -8.48
N TYR A 221 5.30 37.73 -7.30
CA TYR A 221 6.44 37.35 -6.47
C TYR A 221 5.96 37.18 -5.02
N ALA A 222 6.30 36.06 -4.40
CA ALA A 222 6.03 35.77 -2.99
C ALA A 222 7.25 35.14 -2.32
N SER A 223 7.66 35.66 -1.15
CA SER A 223 8.64 34.99 -0.31
C SER A 223 8.35 35.07 1.19
N GLY A 224 8.81 34.07 1.95
CA GLY A 224 8.76 34.04 3.42
C GLY A 224 8.38 32.67 4.01
N THR A 225 7.94 32.67 5.29
CA THR A 225 7.57 31.43 6.03
C THR A 225 6.08 31.35 6.35
N ALA A 226 5.58 30.12 6.55
CA ALA A 226 4.30 29.87 7.21
C ALA A 226 4.37 28.62 8.09
N GLU A 227 3.92 28.77 9.34
CA GLU A 227 3.93 27.74 10.38
C GLU A 227 2.49 27.49 10.83
N GLN A 228 2.04 26.23 10.89
CA GLN A 228 0.72 25.85 11.40
C GLN A 228 0.81 24.58 12.26
N GLU A 229 0.29 24.63 13.48
CA GLU A 229 0.43 23.59 14.52
C GLU A 229 -0.96 23.26 15.07
N VAL A 230 -1.34 21.97 15.13
CA VAL A 230 -2.65 21.55 15.65
C VAL A 230 -2.53 20.31 16.52
N THR A 231 -2.82 20.47 17.81
CA THR A 231 -2.99 19.37 18.78
C THR A 231 -4.47 19.23 19.16
N GLU A 232 -5.07 18.09 18.85
CA GLU A 232 -6.41 17.68 19.34
C GLU A 232 -6.28 16.36 20.12
N THR A 233 -5.83 16.43 21.37
CA THR A 233 -5.49 15.25 22.19
C THR A 233 -6.58 14.83 23.19
N GLY A 234 -6.53 13.58 23.66
CA GLY A 234 -7.46 13.08 24.66
C GLY A 234 -7.18 11.65 25.12
N ASP A 235 -6.73 11.49 26.37
CA ASP A 235 -6.51 10.19 27.00
C ASP A 235 -7.85 9.51 27.36
N ILE A 236 -8.04 8.25 26.98
CA ILE A 236 -9.28 7.51 27.25
C ILE A 236 -9.05 6.43 28.30
N SER A 237 -9.73 6.56 29.45
CA SER A 237 -9.68 5.58 30.54
C SER A 237 -11.09 5.17 30.98
N THR A 238 -11.41 3.87 30.93
CA THR A 238 -12.70 3.39 31.47
C THR A 238 -12.61 2.01 32.11
N ASP A 239 -13.41 1.77 33.14
CA ASP A 239 -13.39 0.52 33.90
C ASP A 239 -14.78 -0.12 33.99
N GLY A 240 -14.90 -1.33 33.46
CA GLY A 240 -16.09 -2.17 33.43
C GLY A 240 -16.05 -3.39 34.35
N THR A 241 -15.18 -3.41 35.38
CA THR A 241 -15.01 -4.57 36.27
C THR A 241 -16.36 -5.11 36.79
N GLY A 242 -16.63 -6.39 36.54
CA GLY A 242 -17.79 -7.14 37.05
C GLY A 242 -19.14 -6.65 36.52
N SER A 243 -19.17 -6.04 35.33
CA SER A 243 -20.37 -5.45 34.70
C SER A 243 -21.00 -6.33 33.61
N GLY A 244 -22.22 -5.98 33.17
CA GLY A 244 -22.95 -6.63 32.08
C GLY A 244 -23.03 -5.82 30.77
N GLY A 245 -22.08 -4.91 30.51
CA GLY A 245 -22.03 -4.11 29.28
C GLY A 245 -21.46 -2.69 29.42
N SER A 246 -20.40 -2.51 30.22
CA SER A 246 -19.69 -1.24 30.41
C SER A 246 -18.20 -1.32 30.02
N GLY A 247 -17.53 -0.17 29.94
CA GLY A 247 -16.10 -0.12 29.65
C GLY A 247 -15.76 -0.32 28.17
N ASN A 248 -16.73 -0.28 27.25
CA ASN A 248 -16.41 -0.40 25.83
C ASN A 248 -16.06 0.99 25.25
N VAL A 249 -15.01 1.05 24.42
CA VAL A 249 -14.49 2.28 23.80
C VAL A 249 -14.61 2.19 22.28
N VAL A 250 -15.01 3.29 21.64
CA VAL A 250 -14.84 3.51 20.19
C VAL A 250 -14.17 4.87 20.00
N ALA A 251 -12.98 4.90 19.43
CA ALA A 251 -12.12 6.09 19.34
C ALA A 251 -11.40 6.18 17.99
N PRO A 252 -12.05 6.67 16.93
CA PRO A 252 -11.39 7.21 15.75
C PRO A 252 -10.60 8.49 16.06
N GLN A 253 -9.37 8.57 15.55
CA GLN A 253 -8.41 9.65 15.75
C GLN A 253 -7.79 10.01 14.39
N PHE A 254 -7.76 11.28 14.02
CA PHE A 254 -7.44 11.72 12.65
C PHE A 254 -6.47 12.90 12.63
N ALA A 255 -5.25 12.68 12.16
CA ALA A 255 -4.27 13.72 11.88
C ALA A 255 -4.13 13.91 10.36
N THR A 256 -4.77 14.92 9.79
CA THR A 256 -4.85 15.06 8.32
C THR A 256 -4.45 16.47 7.83
N PRO A 257 -3.17 16.86 7.88
CA PRO A 257 -2.72 18.17 7.42
C PRO A 257 -2.81 18.30 5.90
N VAL A 258 -3.28 19.45 5.41
CA VAL A 258 -3.39 19.76 3.98
C VAL A 258 -2.57 21.00 3.65
N GLN A 259 -1.49 20.81 2.90
CA GLN A 259 -0.51 21.84 2.58
C GLN A 259 -0.50 22.11 1.08
N VAL A 260 -0.64 23.38 0.70
CA VAL A 260 -0.59 23.86 -0.68
C VAL A 260 0.30 25.11 -0.73
N THR A 261 1.61 24.90 -0.78
CA THR A 261 2.59 25.98 -0.55
C THR A 261 3.60 26.15 -1.67
N GLY A 262 4.16 27.37 -1.80
CA GLY A 262 5.26 27.64 -2.74
C GLY A 262 4.93 27.57 -4.24
N ASN A 263 3.71 27.22 -4.67
CA ASN A 263 3.45 26.93 -6.09
C ASN A 263 3.48 28.19 -6.99
N ALA A 264 4.03 28.08 -8.20
CA ALA A 264 4.18 29.17 -9.16
C ALA A 264 3.49 28.89 -10.51
N ALA A 265 2.57 29.76 -10.94
CA ALA A 265 1.83 29.59 -12.21
C ALA A 265 1.81 30.87 -13.07
N SER A 266 2.20 30.77 -14.34
CA SER A 266 2.28 31.94 -15.23
C SER A 266 1.63 31.73 -16.60
N TRP A 267 0.96 32.78 -17.12
CA TRP A 267 0.16 32.71 -18.34
C TRP A 267 0.18 34.01 -19.17
N ILE A 268 0.73 33.92 -20.39
CA ILE A 268 0.83 35.01 -21.39
C ILE A 268 1.55 36.25 -20.84
N LEU A 269 2.87 36.30 -21.05
CA LEU A 269 3.75 37.47 -20.83
C LEU A 269 3.82 38.00 -19.38
N GLY A 270 3.23 37.31 -18.39
CA GLY A 270 3.51 37.52 -16.97
C GLY A 270 4.59 36.56 -16.48
N ASN A 271 5.10 36.75 -15.26
CA ASN A 271 6.05 35.84 -14.60
C ASN A 271 5.52 35.45 -13.21
N ALA A 272 5.94 34.29 -12.68
CA ALA A 272 5.65 33.87 -11.31
C ALA A 272 6.93 33.39 -10.62
N TYR A 273 7.16 33.85 -9.39
CA TYR A 273 8.28 33.46 -8.55
C TYR A 273 7.80 33.19 -7.13
N SER A 274 8.21 32.06 -6.54
CA SER A 274 7.97 31.75 -5.14
C SER A 274 9.24 31.25 -4.45
N GLU A 275 9.44 31.65 -3.20
CA GLU A 275 10.58 31.24 -2.35
C GLU A 275 10.06 31.10 -0.93
N PHE A 276 9.64 29.88 -0.54
CA PHE A 276 8.72 29.72 0.59
C PHE A 276 8.96 28.47 1.45
N ASP A 277 9.19 28.69 2.74
CA ASP A 277 9.31 27.64 3.75
C ASP A 277 7.94 27.40 4.41
N ALA A 278 7.55 26.13 4.54
CA ALA A 278 6.21 25.74 4.97
C ALA A 278 6.25 24.58 5.96
N GLU A 279 5.68 24.77 7.14
CA GLU A 279 5.65 23.81 8.25
C GLU A 279 4.20 23.58 8.66
N THR A 280 3.75 22.33 8.77
CA THR A 280 2.37 21.98 9.17
C THR A 280 2.31 20.70 9.98
N GLU A 281 2.16 20.82 11.31
CA GLU A 281 2.08 19.72 12.25
C GLU A 281 0.61 19.43 12.65
N ALA A 282 0.24 18.15 12.73
CA ALA A 282 -1.08 17.70 13.16
C ALA A 282 -0.98 16.49 14.12
N GLU A 283 -1.24 16.71 15.40
CA GLU A 283 -1.34 15.70 16.45
C GLU A 283 -2.83 15.47 16.79
N SER A 284 -3.27 14.21 16.84
CA SER A 284 -4.67 13.89 17.17
C SER A 284 -4.81 12.61 17.98
N GLY A 285 -5.46 12.71 19.13
CA GLY A 285 -5.85 11.58 19.98
C GLY A 285 -5.00 11.40 21.24
N GLY A 286 -4.85 10.16 21.64
CA GLY A 286 -4.23 9.77 22.91
C GLY A 286 -4.32 8.26 23.10
N TRP A 287 -3.71 7.74 24.17
CA TRP A 287 -3.77 6.31 24.48
C TRP A 287 -5.13 5.89 25.04
N ILE A 288 -5.43 4.59 24.95
CA ILE A 288 -6.71 4.02 25.37
C ILE A 288 -6.47 2.87 26.36
N GLN A 289 -7.02 3.00 27.57
CA GLN A 289 -6.96 1.97 28.60
C GLN A 289 -8.37 1.53 29.07
N THR A 290 -8.62 0.23 29.13
CA THR A 290 -9.83 -0.27 29.81
C THR A 290 -9.74 -1.66 30.44
N ASN A 291 -10.25 -1.80 31.67
CA ASN A 291 -10.43 -3.10 32.34
C ASN A 291 -11.89 -3.58 32.19
N GLY A 292 -12.08 -4.84 31.78
CA GLY A 292 -13.36 -5.52 31.63
C GLY A 292 -13.56 -6.74 32.54
N ASP A 293 -12.71 -6.93 33.55
CA ASP A 293 -12.55 -8.17 34.32
C ASP A 293 -13.83 -8.66 35.00
N GLY A 294 -14.07 -9.97 34.95
CA GLY A 294 -15.25 -10.62 35.54
C GLY A 294 -16.59 -10.17 34.95
N GLY A 295 -16.57 -9.39 33.86
CA GLY A 295 -17.75 -8.86 33.20
C GLY A 295 -18.23 -9.70 32.01
N ALA A 296 -19.22 -9.17 31.29
CA ALA A 296 -19.73 -9.74 30.06
C ALA A 296 -20.04 -8.64 29.04
N ALA A 297 -19.48 -8.73 27.83
CA ALA A 297 -19.49 -7.64 26.84
C ALA A 297 -18.90 -6.32 27.39
N THR A 298 -17.79 -6.42 28.12
CA THR A 298 -17.13 -5.34 28.86
C THR A 298 -15.72 -5.08 28.32
N GLY A 299 -15.16 -3.88 28.48
CA GLY A 299 -13.74 -3.64 28.17
C GLY A 299 -13.33 -3.97 26.72
N ASN A 300 -14.17 -3.71 25.72
CA ASN A 300 -13.78 -3.91 24.31
C ASN A 300 -13.47 -2.58 23.63
N VAL A 301 -12.36 -2.52 22.89
CA VAL A 301 -11.82 -1.29 22.29
C VAL A 301 -11.90 -1.36 20.77
N VAL A 302 -12.34 -0.26 20.14
CA VAL A 302 -12.20 -0.01 18.71
C VAL A 302 -11.50 1.33 18.50
N GLY A 303 -10.16 1.32 18.49
CA GLY A 303 -9.34 2.48 18.12
C GLY A 303 -9.17 2.55 16.61
N VAL A 304 -9.18 3.74 16.02
CA VAL A 304 -8.94 3.93 14.57
C VAL A 304 -8.04 5.17 14.35
N PRO A 305 -6.73 5.07 14.63
CA PRO A 305 -5.77 6.13 14.36
C PRO A 305 -5.39 6.17 12.88
N ILE A 306 -5.60 7.31 12.21
CA ILE A 306 -5.22 7.53 10.81
C ILE A 306 -4.51 8.88 10.68
N ALA A 307 -3.25 8.84 10.23
CA ALA A 307 -2.44 9.99 9.87
C ALA A 307 -2.29 10.08 8.34
N LEU A 308 -2.53 11.27 7.76
CA LEU A 308 -2.49 11.52 6.32
C LEU A 308 -2.16 12.99 5.97
N PRO A 309 -0.88 13.37 5.88
CA PRO A 309 -0.45 14.57 5.15
C PRO A 309 -0.80 14.50 3.66
N VAL A 310 -1.33 15.62 3.15
CA VAL A 310 -1.57 15.86 1.73
C VAL A 310 -0.83 17.12 1.31
N LYS A 311 0.32 16.94 0.62
CA LYS A 311 1.23 17.99 0.15
C LYS A 311 1.04 18.24 -1.36
N PHE A 312 0.84 19.50 -1.76
CA PHE A 312 0.95 19.96 -3.15
C PHE A 312 1.81 21.22 -3.17
N ASN A 313 3.13 21.05 -3.17
CA ASN A 313 4.07 22.10 -2.77
C ASN A 313 5.13 22.37 -3.84
N GLY A 314 5.59 23.61 -3.98
CA GLY A 314 6.73 23.92 -4.84
C GLY A 314 6.60 23.45 -6.29
N ASN A 315 5.42 23.53 -6.91
CA ASN A 315 5.20 23.12 -8.31
C ASN A 315 5.18 24.34 -9.25
N ALA A 316 5.73 24.22 -10.46
CA ALA A 316 5.80 25.31 -11.45
C ALA A 316 5.18 25.01 -12.82
N ALA A 317 4.39 25.95 -13.35
CA ALA A 317 3.76 25.82 -14.67
C ALA A 317 3.81 27.12 -15.48
N GLY A 318 4.38 27.06 -16.69
CA GLY A 318 4.55 28.21 -17.61
C GLY A 318 3.91 27.99 -18.99
N ALA A 319 3.39 29.07 -19.60
CA ALA A 319 2.75 29.02 -20.92
C ALA A 319 2.83 30.33 -21.72
N TRP A 320 3.09 30.20 -23.02
CA TRP A 320 3.26 31.31 -23.99
C TRP A 320 4.41 32.29 -23.68
N GLY A 321 5.53 31.77 -23.18
CA GLY A 321 6.78 32.53 -22.99
C GLY A 321 6.79 33.33 -21.70
N SER A 322 6.10 32.81 -20.69
CA SER A 322 6.09 33.30 -19.32
C SER A 322 7.13 32.55 -18.48
N ASP A 323 7.70 33.21 -17.48
CA ASP A 323 8.61 32.56 -16.53
C ASP A 323 7.84 32.00 -15.33
N ALA A 324 8.27 30.87 -14.80
CA ALA A 324 7.75 30.27 -13.57
C ALA A 324 8.92 29.62 -12.83
N ASP A 325 9.22 30.09 -11.62
CA ASP A 325 10.23 29.52 -10.71
C ASP A 325 9.67 29.40 -9.30
N SER A 326 10.11 28.39 -8.55
CA SER A 326 9.60 28.09 -7.21
C SER A 326 10.60 27.27 -6.40
N VAL A 327 11.11 27.82 -5.29
CA VAL A 327 11.87 27.03 -4.31
C VAL A 327 11.02 26.93 -3.05
N SER A 328 10.86 25.72 -2.54
CA SER A 328 10.10 25.47 -1.33
C SER A 328 10.70 24.30 -0.55
N HIS A 329 10.79 24.49 0.76
CA HIS A 329 11.04 23.42 1.73
C HIS A 329 9.72 23.22 2.48
N SER A 330 9.20 21.98 2.50
CA SER A 330 7.85 21.72 2.99
C SER A 330 7.75 20.52 3.93
N GLU A 331 7.52 20.81 5.20
CA GLU A 331 7.33 19.85 6.29
C GLU A 331 5.83 19.69 6.56
N ALA A 332 5.35 18.46 6.62
CA ALA A 332 3.95 18.15 6.92
C ALA A 332 3.85 16.84 7.71
N ASP A 333 3.75 16.96 9.02
CA ASP A 333 3.86 15.85 9.97
C ASP A 333 2.51 15.54 10.60
N ALA A 334 2.26 14.26 10.88
CA ALA A 334 0.97 13.79 11.34
C ALA A 334 1.08 12.59 12.31
N THR A 335 0.66 12.80 13.55
CA THR A 335 0.64 11.76 14.59
C THR A 335 -0.79 11.49 15.04
N ALA A 336 -1.25 10.25 14.88
CA ALA A 336 -2.59 9.82 15.29
C ALA A 336 -2.49 8.77 16.42
N GLY A 337 -2.88 9.15 17.64
CA GLY A 337 -2.69 8.37 18.87
C GLY A 337 -1.41 8.74 19.63
N ASP A 338 -1.30 8.24 20.87
CA ASP A 338 -0.12 8.34 21.75
C ASP A 338 0.05 7.03 22.53
N THR A 339 1.16 6.84 23.24
CA THR A 339 1.48 5.62 24.01
C THR A 339 1.62 5.86 25.51
N THR A 340 1.11 4.92 26.31
CA THR A 340 1.32 4.88 27.76
C THR A 340 2.08 3.61 28.15
N PRO A 341 2.86 3.57 29.25
CA PRO A 341 3.49 2.34 29.74
C PRO A 341 2.44 1.25 30.03
N GLY A 342 2.39 0.26 29.14
CA GLY A 342 1.48 -0.89 29.17
C GLY A 342 2.12 -2.11 29.84
N LEU A 343 1.75 -3.30 29.37
CA LEU A 343 2.20 -4.55 29.97
C LEU A 343 3.73 -4.71 29.84
N ASN A 344 4.39 -5.13 30.92
CA ASN A 344 5.85 -5.28 31.02
C ASN A 344 6.66 -3.97 30.81
N ASP A 345 6.07 -2.81 31.11
CA ASP A 345 6.66 -1.47 30.87
C ASP A 345 6.92 -1.15 29.38
N ILE A 346 6.30 -1.88 28.46
CA ILE A 346 6.31 -1.61 27.01
C ILE A 346 5.33 -0.46 26.71
N PRO A 347 5.71 0.62 26.00
CA PRO A 347 4.77 1.64 25.54
C PRO A 347 3.64 1.02 24.71
N ALA A 348 2.39 1.45 24.93
CA ALA A 348 1.23 0.89 24.24
C ALA A 348 0.16 1.96 23.98
N TYR A 349 -0.37 1.96 22.76
CA TYR A 349 -1.51 2.79 22.34
C TYR A 349 -2.84 2.25 22.89
N ILE A 350 -3.02 0.92 22.87
CA ILE A 350 -4.18 0.26 23.52
C ILE A 350 -3.68 -0.71 24.59
N THR A 351 -4.25 -0.62 25.79
CA THR A 351 -4.11 -1.63 26.86
C THR A 351 -5.49 -2.01 27.39
N THR A 352 -5.85 -3.29 27.35
CA THR A 352 -7.15 -3.72 27.91
C THR A 352 -7.16 -5.06 28.63
N GLU A 353 -7.94 -5.21 29.70
CA GLU A 353 -7.98 -6.41 30.52
C GLU A 353 -9.35 -7.10 30.43
N GLY A 354 -9.37 -8.43 30.45
CA GLY A 354 -10.56 -9.26 30.17
C GLY A 354 -10.60 -10.56 30.98
N ASP A 355 -9.99 -10.56 32.16
CA ASP A 355 -9.83 -11.76 32.98
C ASP A 355 -11.17 -12.26 33.54
N LYS A 356 -11.39 -13.57 33.54
CA LYS A 356 -12.56 -14.27 34.11
C LYS A 356 -13.90 -13.78 33.52
N ALA A 357 -13.86 -13.15 32.36
CA ALA A 357 -14.97 -12.47 31.70
C ALA A 357 -15.49 -13.25 30.47
N PHE A 358 -16.53 -12.72 29.83
CA PHE A 358 -17.12 -13.29 28.61
C PHE A 358 -17.28 -12.23 27.51
N LEU A 359 -16.62 -12.42 26.37
CA LEU A 359 -16.58 -11.43 25.26
C LEU A 359 -16.10 -10.05 25.74
N ALA A 360 -14.90 -10.00 26.32
CA ALA A 360 -14.33 -8.82 26.97
C ALA A 360 -12.82 -8.69 26.71
N GLY A 361 -12.23 -7.50 26.79
CA GLY A 361 -10.82 -7.31 26.42
C GLY A 361 -10.54 -7.51 24.93
N THR A 362 -11.55 -7.33 24.04
CA THR A 362 -11.33 -7.47 22.59
C THR A 362 -10.87 -6.15 22.01
N VAL A 363 -9.74 -6.14 21.30
CA VAL A 363 -9.23 -4.99 20.55
C VAL A 363 -9.54 -5.15 19.06
N VAL A 364 -9.97 -4.06 18.41
CA VAL A 364 -10.03 -3.94 16.95
C VAL A 364 -9.39 -2.63 16.52
N GLN A 365 -8.25 -2.69 15.85
CA GLN A 365 -7.34 -1.55 15.63
C GLN A 365 -6.85 -1.50 14.16
N PRO A 366 -7.64 -0.95 13.22
CA PRO A 366 -7.13 -0.53 11.92
C PRO A 366 -6.37 0.80 12.07
N GLN A 367 -5.10 0.81 11.66
CA GLN A 367 -4.16 1.94 11.76
C GLN A 367 -3.73 2.36 10.36
N GLY A 368 -3.35 3.62 10.16
CA GLY A 368 -2.96 4.11 8.84
C GLY A 368 -2.00 5.28 8.86
N ALA A 369 -0.74 5.05 8.50
CA ALA A 369 0.26 6.09 8.25
C ALA A 369 0.40 6.27 6.73
N LEU A 370 -0.19 7.34 6.19
CA LEU A 370 -0.38 7.52 4.76
C LEU A 370 0.25 8.83 4.30
N VAL A 371 0.92 8.87 3.15
CA VAL A 371 1.45 10.13 2.58
C VAL A 371 0.92 10.32 1.16
N ALA A 372 0.47 11.52 0.84
CA ALA A 372 0.16 11.93 -0.53
C ALA A 372 0.93 13.21 -0.87
N ASN A 373 1.99 13.11 -1.67
CA ASN A 373 2.88 14.23 -1.97
C ASN A 373 3.03 14.47 -3.48
N VAL A 374 2.94 15.73 -3.90
CA VAL A 374 3.28 16.18 -5.25
C VAL A 374 4.10 17.46 -5.13
N ALA A 375 5.43 17.33 -5.22
CA ALA A 375 6.36 18.40 -4.93
C ALA A 375 7.45 18.56 -5.99
N GLY A 376 7.92 19.79 -6.25
CA GLY A 376 9.05 20.01 -7.17
C GLY A 376 8.81 19.44 -8.58
N ASN A 377 7.68 19.78 -9.22
CA ASN A 377 7.34 19.35 -10.58
C ASN A 377 7.24 20.56 -11.53
N ALA A 378 7.76 20.43 -12.76
CA ALA A 378 7.69 21.51 -13.76
C ALA A 378 7.28 21.08 -15.19
N ALA A 379 6.53 21.95 -15.88
CA ALA A 379 6.01 21.69 -17.24
C ALA A 379 5.83 22.95 -18.12
N SER A 380 6.00 22.83 -19.46
CA SER A 380 5.94 24.01 -20.37
C SER A 380 5.56 23.79 -21.86
N TRP A 381 4.73 24.71 -22.42
CA TRP A 381 4.46 25.01 -23.87
C TRP A 381 4.02 26.50 -24.01
N ILE A 382 4.76 27.47 -24.56
CA ILE A 382 6.12 27.52 -25.09
C ILE A 382 6.76 28.82 -24.59
N GLY A 383 7.81 28.86 -23.76
CA GLY A 383 8.49 27.81 -22.99
C GLY A 383 8.94 28.38 -21.62
N ASN A 384 9.96 27.77 -20.97
CA ASN A 384 10.41 27.98 -19.57
C ASN A 384 9.49 27.35 -18.49
N ALA A 385 10.13 26.74 -17.48
CA ALA A 385 9.60 26.30 -16.19
C ALA A 385 10.80 25.89 -15.30
N THR A 386 10.76 26.19 -13.99
CA THR A 386 11.83 25.91 -13.02
C THR A 386 11.24 25.78 -11.60
N THR A 387 11.95 25.09 -10.69
CA THR A 387 11.72 24.92 -9.25
C THR A 387 13.07 24.74 -8.50
N GLY A 388 14.09 25.55 -8.83
CA GLY A 388 15.45 25.53 -8.25
C GLY A 388 16.30 24.24 -8.46
N ASN A 389 17.53 24.24 -8.98
CA ASN A 389 18.44 25.32 -9.31
C ASN A 389 18.31 25.81 -10.77
N ALA A 390 18.26 27.13 -10.98
CA ALA A 390 18.65 27.74 -12.26
C ALA A 390 19.44 29.04 -12.09
N GLN A 391 20.73 28.99 -12.45
CA GLN A 391 21.61 30.16 -12.65
C GLN A 391 21.93 31.04 -11.41
N GLY A 392 22.25 30.41 -10.27
CA GLY A 392 22.93 31.05 -9.15
C GLY A 392 24.00 30.16 -8.51
N GLU A 393 25.00 30.74 -7.85
CA GLU A 393 26.01 30.00 -7.05
C GLU A 393 25.50 29.78 -5.59
N TYR A 394 24.19 29.92 -5.35
CA TYR A 394 23.59 30.10 -4.02
C TYR A 394 22.11 29.65 -3.82
N ALA A 395 21.47 28.97 -4.79
CA ALA A 395 20.14 28.38 -4.57
C ALA A 395 20.25 26.88 -4.24
N GLY A 396 19.23 26.30 -3.60
CA GLY A 396 19.11 24.86 -3.33
C GLY A 396 18.35 24.09 -4.42
N ALA A 397 18.09 22.81 -4.15
CA ALA A 397 16.89 22.13 -4.65
C ALA A 397 15.68 22.51 -3.76
N GLY A 398 14.46 22.19 -4.16
CA GLY A 398 13.34 22.11 -3.21
C GLY A 398 13.48 20.90 -2.28
N SER A 399 12.77 20.90 -1.15
CA SER A 399 12.69 19.72 -0.30
C SER A 399 11.31 19.44 0.27
N SER A 400 11.07 18.21 0.69
CA SER A 400 9.89 17.83 1.47
C SER A 400 10.26 16.83 2.55
N SER A 401 9.72 17.05 3.75
CA SER A 401 9.75 16.12 4.89
C SER A 401 8.32 15.69 5.25
N SER A 402 8.16 14.49 5.81
CA SER A 402 6.97 14.05 6.53
C SER A 402 7.35 12.94 7.51
N GLU A 403 7.14 13.17 8.80
CA GLU A 403 7.05 12.15 9.84
C GLU A 403 5.56 11.80 10.05
N VAL A 404 5.20 10.52 9.94
CA VAL A 404 3.80 10.07 9.97
C VAL A 404 3.64 8.85 10.85
N GLU A 405 3.07 9.05 12.04
CA GLU A 405 2.86 8.01 13.04
C GLU A 405 1.36 7.70 13.20
N ALA A 406 0.99 6.43 13.21
CA ALA A 406 -0.39 6.01 13.41
C ALA A 406 -0.51 4.83 14.38
N GLY A 407 -1.05 5.11 15.57
CA GLY A 407 -1.35 4.15 16.62
C GLY A 407 -0.12 3.74 17.42
N GLY A 408 0.18 2.44 17.46
CA GLY A 408 1.27 1.89 18.27
C GLY A 408 0.97 0.49 18.80
N PHE A 409 1.77 0.01 19.75
CA PHE A 409 1.64 -1.33 20.32
C PHE A 409 0.29 -1.57 21.01
N SER A 410 -0.21 -2.81 20.94
CA SER A 410 -1.53 -3.18 21.44
C SER A 410 -1.45 -4.37 22.41
N SER A 411 -1.90 -4.19 23.67
CA SER A 411 -1.77 -5.23 24.71
C SER A 411 -3.10 -5.62 25.37
N THR A 412 -3.27 -6.91 25.69
CA THR A 412 -4.46 -7.36 26.44
C THR A 412 -4.31 -8.65 27.27
N THR A 413 -5.23 -8.88 28.21
CA THR A 413 -5.39 -10.15 28.94
C THR A 413 -6.81 -10.74 28.80
N GLY A 414 -6.93 -12.05 29.00
CA GLY A 414 -8.18 -12.79 28.92
C GLY A 414 -8.21 -14.05 29.81
N GLN A 415 -7.44 -14.06 30.90
CA GLN A 415 -7.14 -15.23 31.74
C GLN A 415 -8.39 -15.84 32.40
N ASP A 416 -8.52 -17.17 32.45
CA ASP A 416 -9.74 -17.91 32.82
C ASP A 416 -11.03 -17.48 32.06
N GLY A 417 -10.90 -16.73 30.96
CA GLY A 417 -12.02 -16.11 30.25
C GLY A 417 -12.60 -16.95 29.11
N ALA A 418 -13.66 -16.44 28.47
CA ALA A 418 -14.25 -17.06 27.28
C ALA A 418 -14.59 -16.03 26.20
N GLY A 419 -13.90 -16.12 25.06
CA GLY A 419 -14.01 -15.14 23.98
C GLY A 419 -13.33 -13.80 24.29
N THR A 420 -12.33 -13.81 25.16
CA THR A 420 -11.70 -12.62 25.77
C THR A 420 -10.31 -12.30 25.23
N GLY A 421 -9.77 -11.10 25.43
CA GLY A 421 -8.38 -10.78 25.09
C GLY A 421 -8.00 -10.93 23.60
N ASN A 422 -8.98 -10.96 22.68
CA ASN A 422 -8.71 -11.20 21.26
C ASN A 422 -8.32 -9.88 20.56
N ILE A 423 -7.30 -9.89 19.70
CA ILE A 423 -6.83 -8.73 18.95
C ILE A 423 -7.12 -8.91 17.46
N VAL A 424 -7.73 -7.89 16.83
CA VAL A 424 -7.83 -7.77 15.37
C VAL A 424 -7.18 -6.45 14.97
N ASP A 425 -5.92 -6.55 14.58
CA ASP A 425 -5.06 -5.44 14.20
C ASP A 425 -4.94 -5.34 12.66
N LEU A 426 -4.65 -4.16 12.14
CA LEU A 426 -4.47 -3.89 10.71
C LEU A 426 -3.70 -2.57 10.53
N PRO A 427 -2.37 -2.56 10.76
CA PRO A 427 -1.52 -1.44 10.41
C PRO A 427 -1.37 -1.32 8.90
N VAL A 428 -1.30 -0.10 8.39
CA VAL A 428 -1.20 0.20 6.97
C VAL A 428 -0.29 1.41 6.78
N ALA A 429 0.91 1.20 6.26
CA ALA A 429 1.86 2.28 5.95
C ALA A 429 1.97 2.44 4.43
N VAL A 430 1.55 3.59 3.88
CA VAL A 430 1.50 3.82 2.42
C VAL A 430 1.83 5.27 2.01
N PRO A 431 3.10 5.58 1.69
CA PRO A 431 3.48 6.75 0.91
C PRO A 431 3.17 6.62 -0.60
N VAL A 432 2.63 7.68 -1.19
CA VAL A 432 2.38 7.82 -2.64
C VAL A 432 2.83 9.21 -3.09
N GLU A 433 3.92 9.28 -3.85
CA GLU A 433 4.64 10.54 -4.07
C GLU A 433 5.12 10.76 -5.52
N ALA A 434 5.18 12.03 -5.95
CA ALA A 434 5.69 12.40 -7.27
C ALA A 434 6.50 13.71 -7.24
N PHE A 435 7.80 13.63 -7.53
CA PHE A 435 8.73 14.77 -7.39
C PHE A 435 9.95 14.74 -8.30
N GLY A 436 10.57 15.90 -8.55
CA GLY A 436 11.73 16.02 -9.44
C GLY A 436 11.40 15.66 -10.90
N ILE A 437 10.18 15.97 -11.37
CA ILE A 437 9.70 15.67 -12.73
C ILE A 437 9.72 16.92 -13.60
N GLY A 438 10.37 16.84 -14.76
CA GLY A 438 10.37 17.86 -15.81
C GLY A 438 9.87 17.36 -17.16
N GLY A 439 8.71 17.87 -17.58
CA GLY A 439 8.14 17.61 -18.90
C GLY A 439 8.21 18.83 -19.80
N THR A 440 8.67 18.68 -21.04
CA THR A 440 8.55 19.78 -22.01
C THR A 440 8.07 19.36 -23.38
N TYR A 441 7.29 20.26 -23.94
CA TYR A 441 6.85 20.30 -25.31
C TYR A 441 6.31 21.71 -25.40
N ILE A 442 7.01 22.78 -25.79
CA ILE A 442 8.35 23.05 -26.35
C ILE A 442 8.81 24.35 -25.64
N GLY A 443 9.96 24.59 -25.02
CA GLY A 443 11.07 23.80 -24.52
C GLY A 443 11.58 24.48 -23.23
N ASN A 444 12.52 23.86 -22.51
CA ASN A 444 12.81 24.07 -21.08
C ASN A 444 11.62 23.65 -20.17
N ALA A 445 11.81 23.13 -18.96
CA ALA A 445 12.96 22.41 -18.39
C ALA A 445 12.47 21.71 -17.08
N HIS A 446 13.42 21.11 -16.36
CA HIS A 446 13.49 21.08 -14.89
C HIS A 446 12.55 20.13 -14.12
N ALA A 447 13.09 19.29 -13.23
CA ALA A 447 12.98 19.54 -11.78
C ALA A 447 14.03 18.85 -10.90
N ALA A 448 14.39 19.51 -9.77
CA ALA A 448 15.31 19.01 -8.75
C ALA A 448 14.68 19.12 -7.35
N HIS A 449 14.55 18.00 -6.64
CA HIS A 449 13.85 17.94 -5.34
C HIS A 449 14.40 16.84 -4.44
N ASP A 450 14.60 17.13 -3.15
CA ASP A 450 15.06 16.19 -2.13
C ASP A 450 13.89 15.78 -1.21
N ASN A 451 13.58 14.48 -1.11
CA ASN A 451 12.46 13.96 -0.34
C ASN A 451 12.94 13.15 0.88
N GLU A 452 12.36 13.42 2.05
CA GLU A 452 12.54 12.62 3.26
C GLU A 452 11.15 12.23 3.77
N THR A 453 10.93 10.96 4.08
CA THR A 453 9.62 10.49 4.58
C THR A 453 9.78 9.27 5.47
N SER A 454 9.22 9.37 6.68
CA SER A 454 9.03 8.27 7.61
C SER A 454 7.54 8.04 7.81
N ALA A 455 7.10 6.78 7.68
CA ALA A 455 5.69 6.41 7.78
C ALA A 455 5.54 5.12 8.61
N THR A 456 5.14 5.26 9.86
CA THR A 456 5.09 4.19 10.87
C THR A 456 3.65 3.95 11.33
N ALA A 457 3.08 2.81 10.97
CA ALA A 457 1.74 2.39 11.42
C ALA A 457 1.86 1.19 12.37
N GLY A 458 1.67 1.41 13.67
CA GLY A 458 1.65 0.36 14.69
C GLY A 458 2.99 -0.36 14.95
N GLU A 459 3.17 -0.87 16.17
CA GLU A 459 4.43 -1.49 16.62
C GLU A 459 4.32 -3.01 16.91
N GLY A 460 3.11 -3.58 16.85
CA GLY A 460 2.84 -4.98 17.16
C GLY A 460 1.79 -5.19 18.24
N THR A 461 1.67 -6.45 18.70
CA THR A 461 0.62 -6.88 19.64
C THR A 461 1.13 -7.87 20.70
N TYR A 462 0.50 -7.89 21.87
CA TYR A 462 0.70 -8.95 22.87
C TYR A 462 -0.58 -9.29 23.64
N THR A 463 -0.95 -10.56 23.70
CA THR A 463 -2.12 -11.02 24.47
C THR A 463 -1.82 -12.24 25.34
N THR A 464 -2.57 -12.42 26.43
CA THR A 464 -2.46 -13.60 27.31
C THR A 464 -3.83 -14.16 27.67
N GLY A 465 -3.97 -15.49 27.71
CA GLY A 465 -5.26 -16.14 27.87
C GLY A 465 -5.15 -17.57 28.40
N ASP A 466 -4.43 -17.77 29.49
CA ASP A 466 -4.30 -19.08 30.09
C ASP A 466 -5.62 -19.52 30.77
N GLY A 467 -5.87 -20.84 30.81
CA GLY A 467 -7.11 -21.45 31.35
C GLY A 467 -8.41 -21.10 30.59
N SER A 468 -8.31 -20.51 29.40
CA SER A 468 -9.42 -19.83 28.70
C SER A 468 -10.09 -20.67 27.58
N PHE A 469 -11.10 -20.09 26.93
CA PHE A 469 -11.76 -20.66 25.75
C PHE A 469 -12.02 -19.63 24.64
N LEU A 470 -11.43 -19.81 23.45
CA LEU A 470 -11.50 -18.88 22.31
C LEU A 470 -11.05 -17.45 22.65
N SER A 471 -10.04 -17.33 23.49
CA SER A 471 -9.48 -16.05 23.97
C SER A 471 -8.06 -15.84 23.45
N ALA A 472 -7.49 -14.65 23.62
CA ALA A 472 -6.08 -14.38 23.28
C ALA A 472 -5.70 -14.87 21.87
N ASN A 473 -6.51 -14.57 20.86
CA ASN A 473 -6.14 -14.82 19.46
C ASN A 473 -5.86 -13.48 18.77
N THR A 474 -4.73 -13.39 18.09
CA THR A 474 -4.36 -12.23 17.26
C THR A 474 -4.60 -12.56 15.79
N VAL A 475 -5.26 -11.65 15.08
CA VAL A 475 -5.25 -11.61 13.61
C VAL A 475 -4.78 -10.24 13.18
N THR A 476 -3.66 -10.19 12.47
CA THR A 476 -3.10 -8.96 11.88
C THR A 476 -2.74 -9.16 10.40
N GLY A 477 -2.56 -8.05 9.69
CA GLY A 477 -2.05 -8.00 8.33
C GLY A 477 -1.36 -6.66 8.17
N GLN A 478 -0.13 -6.66 7.69
CA GLN A 478 0.79 -5.52 7.85
C GLN A 478 1.38 -5.09 6.50
N PRO A 479 0.59 -4.43 5.62
CA PRO A 479 1.11 -3.78 4.42
C PRO A 479 1.95 -2.55 4.75
N ALA A 480 3.21 -2.58 4.32
CA ALA A 480 4.11 -1.45 4.14
C ALA A 480 4.37 -1.32 2.62
N LEU A 481 3.81 -0.29 1.98
CA LEU A 481 3.79 -0.17 0.52
C LEU A 481 4.27 1.23 0.12
N THR A 482 4.97 1.36 -1.00
CA THR A 482 5.25 2.66 -1.63
C THR A 482 4.82 2.65 -3.10
N GLY A 483 4.47 3.83 -3.63
CA GLY A 483 4.05 3.97 -5.03
C GLY A 483 4.43 5.34 -5.59
N GLU A 484 5.57 5.41 -6.29
CA GLU A 484 6.24 6.68 -6.54
C GLU A 484 6.73 6.87 -7.98
N VAL A 485 6.91 8.14 -8.35
CA VAL A 485 7.43 8.56 -9.66
C VAL A 485 8.38 9.75 -9.49
N PHE A 486 9.69 9.56 -9.63
CA PHE A 486 10.65 10.65 -9.36
C PHE A 486 11.88 10.76 -10.28
N GLY A 487 12.47 11.95 -10.37
CA GLY A 487 13.69 12.19 -11.17
C GLY A 487 13.51 11.96 -12.69
N ILE A 488 12.38 12.37 -13.26
CA ILE A 488 12.01 12.07 -14.68
C ILE A 488 12.15 13.31 -15.58
N GLY A 489 12.95 13.22 -16.64
CA GLY A 489 13.17 14.29 -17.62
C GLY A 489 12.77 13.92 -19.06
N GLY A 490 11.57 14.32 -19.49
CA GLY A 490 10.98 14.01 -20.82
C GLY A 490 10.79 15.22 -21.74
N SER A 491 10.90 15.06 -23.08
CA SER A 491 10.93 16.21 -24.00
C SER A 491 10.54 16.02 -25.47
N HIS A 492 9.88 17.03 -26.05
CA HIS A 492 9.86 17.37 -27.48
C HIS A 492 9.31 18.80 -27.65
N ILE A 493 10.06 19.91 -27.59
CA ILE A 493 11.42 20.18 -28.07
C ILE A 493 11.94 21.44 -27.37
N GLY A 494 13.16 21.56 -26.85
CA GLY A 494 13.98 20.55 -26.18
C GLY A 494 14.23 21.02 -24.74
N ASN A 495 15.13 20.35 -24.02
CA ASN A 495 15.46 20.52 -22.60
C ASN A 495 14.33 20.15 -21.62
N ALA A 496 14.49 18.99 -20.97
CA ALA A 496 13.78 18.62 -19.75
C ALA A 496 14.65 18.96 -18.53
N SER A 497 14.35 18.39 -17.36
CA SER A 497 15.32 17.72 -16.49
C SER A 497 14.52 16.89 -15.49
N GLY A 498 15.15 15.90 -14.87
CA GLY A 498 14.69 15.31 -13.62
C GLY A 498 15.91 15.06 -12.75
N THR A 499 15.83 15.40 -11.48
CA THR A 499 16.89 15.20 -10.49
C THR A 499 16.17 15.02 -9.16
N ALA A 500 16.53 13.99 -8.41
CA ALA A 500 15.87 13.70 -7.16
C ALA A 500 16.81 12.95 -6.22
N THR A 501 16.70 13.24 -4.93
CA THR A 501 17.19 12.34 -3.89
C THR A 501 16.03 11.94 -2.99
N GLU A 502 16.05 10.72 -2.48
CA GLU A 502 15.10 10.24 -1.48
C GLU A 502 15.80 9.49 -0.35
N THR A 503 15.40 9.81 0.89
CA THR A 503 15.54 8.93 2.05
C THR A 503 14.15 8.53 2.53
N LYS A 504 13.86 7.23 2.66
CA LYS A 504 12.54 6.76 3.06
C LYS A 504 12.54 5.58 4.01
N THR A 505 11.75 5.69 5.08
CA THR A 505 11.46 4.61 6.02
C THR A 505 9.96 4.34 6.05
N VAL A 506 9.53 3.09 5.88
CA VAL A 506 8.11 2.71 5.94
C VAL A 506 7.95 1.48 6.82
N GLN A 507 7.34 1.65 8.00
CA GLN A 507 7.11 0.57 8.95
C GLN A 507 5.61 0.27 9.13
N SER A 508 5.24 -1.01 9.04
CA SER A 508 3.87 -1.48 9.27
C SER A 508 3.86 -2.63 10.25
N GLY A 509 3.39 -2.35 11.47
CA GLY A 509 3.35 -3.31 12.57
C GLY A 509 4.74 -3.79 13.03
N GLY A 510 4.72 -4.75 13.95
CA GLY A 510 5.93 -5.37 14.48
C GLY A 510 5.65 -6.77 15.01
N TYR A 511 6.19 -7.07 16.19
CA TYR A 511 6.11 -8.36 16.87
C TYR A 511 4.68 -8.70 17.31
N ASN A 512 4.27 -9.97 17.17
CA ASN A 512 3.00 -10.46 17.67
C ASN A 512 3.23 -11.59 18.68
N GLY A 513 2.91 -11.34 19.95
CA GLY A 513 2.98 -12.36 21.00
C GLY A 513 1.61 -12.79 21.52
N SER A 514 1.49 -14.05 21.91
CA SER A 514 0.28 -14.60 22.50
C SER A 514 0.58 -15.68 23.54
N THR A 515 -0.29 -15.81 24.55
CA THR A 515 -0.34 -17.00 25.43
C THR A 515 -1.75 -17.56 25.62
N GLY A 516 -1.83 -18.80 26.05
CA GLY A 516 -2.98 -19.70 25.99
C GLY A 516 -2.69 -21.06 26.66
N ASN A 517 -1.93 -21.09 27.75
CA ASN A 517 -1.66 -22.32 28.51
C ASN A 517 -2.96 -22.91 29.09
N ASP A 518 -3.06 -24.24 29.28
CA ASP A 518 -4.25 -24.92 29.82
C ASP A 518 -5.58 -24.61 29.08
N SER A 519 -5.55 -24.03 27.88
CA SER A 519 -6.70 -23.40 27.22
C SER A 519 -7.37 -24.28 26.15
N SER A 520 -8.46 -23.79 25.53
CA SER A 520 -8.95 -24.37 24.29
C SER A 520 -9.39 -23.36 23.23
N GLY A 521 -8.78 -23.44 22.05
CA GLY A 521 -9.03 -22.51 20.95
C GLY A 521 -8.44 -21.10 21.16
N SER A 522 -7.49 -20.96 22.09
CA SER A 522 -6.90 -19.68 22.51
C SER A 522 -5.42 -19.58 22.16
N GLY A 523 -4.81 -18.41 22.25
CA GLY A 523 -3.36 -18.25 22.06
C GLY A 523 -2.88 -18.26 20.60
N ASN A 524 -3.78 -18.27 19.60
CA ASN A 524 -3.39 -18.45 18.19
C ASN A 524 -3.07 -17.11 17.49
N ILE A 525 -2.10 -17.12 16.57
CA ILE A 525 -1.71 -15.96 15.75
C ILE A 525 -1.94 -16.24 14.27
N VAL A 526 -2.50 -15.24 13.56
CA VAL A 526 -2.47 -15.17 12.09
C VAL A 526 -1.93 -13.81 11.68
N GLN A 527 -0.84 -13.79 10.91
CA GLN A 527 -0.20 -12.56 10.43
C GLN A 527 0.17 -12.61 8.95
N VAL A 528 0.06 -11.47 8.26
CA VAL A 528 0.41 -11.33 6.83
C VAL A 528 1.19 -10.03 6.62
N PRO A 529 2.50 -10.02 6.90
CA PRO A 529 3.36 -8.89 6.56
C PRO A 529 3.56 -8.78 5.04
N LEU A 530 3.53 -7.57 4.50
CA LEU A 530 3.62 -7.33 3.06
C LEU A 530 4.41 -6.04 2.80
N ALA A 531 5.68 -6.18 2.44
CA ALA A 531 6.60 -5.10 2.14
C ALA A 531 6.84 -5.01 0.62
N VAL A 532 6.34 -3.95 -0.03
CA VAL A 532 6.33 -3.83 -1.51
C VAL A 532 6.56 -2.39 -1.96
N PRO A 533 7.78 -2.03 -2.38
CA PRO A 533 8.01 -0.82 -3.17
C PRO A 533 7.66 -1.01 -4.65
N ALA A 534 6.86 -0.11 -5.22
CA ALA A 534 6.36 -0.18 -6.60
C ALA A 534 6.55 1.16 -7.37
N GLU A 535 7.75 1.38 -7.91
CA GLU A 535 8.27 2.73 -8.18
C GLU A 535 8.90 2.89 -9.58
N VAL A 536 8.95 4.12 -10.09
CA VAL A 536 9.55 4.46 -11.39
C VAL A 536 10.40 5.73 -11.32
N PHE A 537 11.73 5.63 -11.48
CA PHE A 537 12.63 6.77 -11.27
C PHE A 537 13.82 6.92 -12.24
N GLY A 538 14.43 8.11 -12.30
CA GLY A 538 15.63 8.35 -13.14
C GLY A 538 15.40 8.11 -14.64
N ILE A 539 14.26 8.57 -15.18
CA ILE A 539 13.80 8.26 -16.55
C ILE A 539 14.09 9.43 -17.50
N GLY A 540 14.86 9.18 -18.57
CA GLY A 540 15.19 10.17 -19.60
C GLY A 540 14.48 9.96 -20.93
N GLY A 541 13.65 10.92 -21.35
CA GLY A 541 12.84 10.84 -22.58
C GLY A 541 13.10 11.95 -23.61
N SER A 542 13.08 11.62 -24.91
CA SER A 542 13.21 12.62 -25.99
C SER A 542 12.59 12.23 -27.33
N TYR A 543 11.86 13.16 -27.97
CA TYR A 543 11.55 13.15 -29.40
C TYR A 543 12.05 14.38 -30.20
N ILE A 544 12.55 15.47 -29.58
CA ILE A 544 13.75 16.22 -30.05
C ILE A 544 14.33 16.91 -28.79
N GLY A 545 15.38 16.34 -28.21
CA GLY A 545 15.74 16.55 -26.80
C GLY A 545 16.58 17.79 -26.47
N GLN A 546 17.17 17.85 -25.28
CA GLN A 546 17.22 16.82 -24.21
C GLN A 546 15.88 16.75 -23.42
N GLY A 547 15.50 15.74 -22.63
CA GLY A 547 16.29 14.63 -22.08
C GLY A 547 16.83 14.93 -20.68
N GLU A 548 17.30 13.87 -20.00
CA GLU A 548 18.04 13.84 -18.72
C GLU A 548 17.15 13.74 -17.46
N GLY A 549 17.06 12.53 -16.88
CA GLY A 549 16.46 12.22 -15.59
C GLY A 549 17.45 11.45 -14.71
N THR A 550 17.73 11.97 -13.52
CA THR A 550 18.71 11.46 -12.55
C THR A 550 18.01 11.23 -11.20
N ALA A 551 18.34 10.16 -10.49
CA ALA A 551 17.74 9.83 -9.19
C ALA A 551 18.76 9.18 -8.24
N SER A 552 18.56 9.37 -6.94
CA SER A 552 19.27 8.65 -5.87
C SER A 552 18.27 8.27 -4.79
N GLU A 553 18.35 7.07 -4.25
CA GLU A 553 17.38 6.52 -3.30
C GLU A 553 18.08 5.74 -2.19
N THR A 554 17.61 5.92 -0.95
CA THR A 554 17.91 5.04 0.19
C THR A 554 16.61 4.74 0.91
N LYS A 555 16.25 3.46 1.01
CA LYS A 555 14.90 3.01 1.31
C LYS A 555 14.91 1.82 2.27
N GLU A 556 14.20 1.93 3.38
CA GLU A 556 13.97 0.85 4.35
C GLU A 556 12.46 0.61 4.49
N ILE A 557 11.98 -0.56 4.09
CA ILE A 557 10.56 -0.94 4.21
C ILE A 557 10.44 -2.19 5.08
N THR A 558 9.84 -2.05 6.26
CA THR A 558 9.72 -3.11 7.26
C THR A 558 8.26 -3.41 7.57
N ALA A 559 7.83 -4.65 7.32
CA ALA A 559 6.50 -5.14 7.63
C ALA A 559 6.56 -6.22 8.73
N GLY A 560 5.99 -5.95 9.90
CA GLY A 560 5.97 -6.88 11.03
C GLY A 560 7.35 -7.12 11.67
N GLY A 561 7.39 -8.05 12.63
CA GLY A 561 8.58 -8.37 13.43
C GLY A 561 8.45 -9.71 14.16
N GLY A 562 8.13 -10.76 13.40
CA GLY A 562 8.04 -12.12 13.92
C GLY A 562 6.75 -12.43 14.69
N GLY A 563 6.70 -13.59 15.32
CA GLY A 563 5.56 -13.95 16.18
C GLY A 563 5.81 -15.12 17.12
N ASN A 564 5.13 -15.16 18.26
CA ASN A 564 5.37 -16.14 19.32
C ASN A 564 4.09 -16.59 20.04
N THR A 565 3.85 -17.89 20.13
CA THR A 565 2.77 -18.51 20.93
C THR A 565 3.32 -19.58 21.87
N ASP A 566 3.94 -19.13 22.97
CA ASP A 566 4.77 -19.92 23.91
C ASP A 566 3.92 -20.53 25.03
N ASP A 567 3.28 -21.66 24.73
CA ASP A 567 2.24 -22.32 25.53
C ASP A 567 2.35 -23.84 25.63
N ASP A 568 1.78 -24.41 26.70
CA ASP A 568 1.66 -25.85 26.95
C ASP A 568 0.23 -26.28 27.32
N ASN A 569 -0.04 -27.60 27.21
CA ASN A 569 -1.22 -28.32 27.75
C ASN A 569 -2.62 -27.84 27.26
N GLY A 570 -2.70 -27.19 26.09
CA GLY A 570 -3.96 -26.72 25.48
C GLY A 570 -4.67 -27.70 24.53
N PHE A 571 -5.82 -27.29 23.98
CA PHE A 571 -6.48 -27.96 22.85
C PHE A 571 -6.93 -26.98 21.75
N GLY A 572 -6.34 -27.07 20.55
CA GLY A 572 -6.60 -26.12 19.47
C GLY A 572 -6.00 -24.74 19.72
N SER A 573 -4.98 -24.66 20.58
CA SER A 573 -4.37 -23.43 21.06
C SER A 573 -3.07 -23.12 20.32
N SER A 574 -2.56 -21.89 20.42
CA SER A 574 -1.11 -21.68 20.25
C SER A 574 -0.58 -22.12 18.87
N ASN A 575 -1.39 -21.96 17.83
CA ASN A 575 -1.00 -22.19 16.44
C ASN A 575 -0.69 -20.85 15.78
N LEU A 576 0.35 -20.82 14.95
CA LEU A 576 0.82 -19.62 14.26
C LEU A 576 0.72 -19.82 12.74
N VAL A 577 0.09 -18.88 12.04
CA VAL A 577 0.11 -18.82 10.57
C VAL A 577 0.69 -17.49 10.13
N ALA A 578 1.80 -17.54 9.38
CA ALA A 578 2.48 -16.37 8.85
C ALA A 578 2.77 -16.53 7.35
N SER A 579 2.55 -15.48 6.58
CA SER A 579 3.01 -15.41 5.20
C SER A 579 3.55 -14.00 4.95
N PRO A 580 4.86 -13.77 5.22
CA PRO A 580 5.52 -12.52 4.87
C PRO A 580 5.90 -12.48 3.39
N LEU A 581 5.81 -11.30 2.78
CA LEU A 581 6.22 -11.08 1.39
C LEU A 581 7.06 -9.80 1.29
N ALA A 582 8.29 -9.90 0.81
CA ALA A 582 9.20 -8.81 0.47
C ALA A 582 9.41 -8.77 -1.05
N ILE A 583 8.82 -7.80 -1.75
CA ILE A 583 8.78 -7.77 -3.22
C ILE A 583 9.11 -6.36 -3.75
N PRO A 584 10.41 -6.02 -3.91
CA PRO A 584 10.82 -4.83 -4.64
C PRO A 584 10.41 -4.88 -6.12
N ALA A 585 9.66 -3.90 -6.61
CA ALA A 585 9.06 -3.90 -7.95
C ALA A 585 9.31 -2.56 -8.69
N GLN A 586 10.57 -2.28 -9.04
CA GLN A 586 11.05 -0.95 -9.44
C GLN A 586 11.54 -0.87 -10.90
N VAL A 587 11.43 0.30 -11.53
CA VAL A 587 11.94 0.57 -12.89
C VAL A 587 12.73 1.86 -12.94
N PHE A 588 14.05 1.81 -13.20
CA PHE A 588 14.91 2.99 -13.02
C PHE A 588 16.10 3.18 -13.98
N GLY A 589 16.63 4.40 -14.09
CA GLY A 589 17.82 4.68 -14.93
C GLY A 589 17.61 4.41 -16.43
N ILE A 590 16.42 4.72 -16.96
CA ILE A 590 15.99 4.35 -18.33
C ILE A 590 16.23 5.50 -19.31
N GLY A 591 17.13 5.32 -20.28
CA GLY A 591 17.45 6.32 -21.31
C GLY A 591 16.84 6.01 -22.67
N ALA A 592 15.69 6.62 -22.98
CA ALA A 592 14.95 6.39 -24.23
C ALA A 592 14.84 7.63 -25.14
N SER A 593 15.10 7.48 -26.44
CA SER A 593 14.80 8.55 -27.41
C SER A 593 14.32 8.07 -28.78
N HIS A 594 13.15 8.54 -29.22
CA HIS A 594 12.71 8.32 -30.59
C HIS A 594 13.54 9.18 -31.56
N ILE A 595 13.74 10.47 -31.23
CA ILE A 595 14.73 11.36 -31.86
C ILE A 595 15.33 12.29 -30.79
N GLY A 596 16.64 12.55 -30.82
CA GLY A 596 17.31 13.49 -29.91
C GLY A 596 18.25 12.81 -28.91
N ARG A 597 18.19 13.18 -27.62
CA ARG A 597 18.96 12.55 -26.52
C ARG A 597 18.05 12.35 -25.32
N GLY A 598 17.99 11.12 -24.82
CA GLY A 598 17.49 10.78 -23.48
C GLY A 598 18.63 10.16 -22.67
N THR A 599 18.66 10.48 -21.38
CA THR A 599 19.64 9.97 -20.40
C THR A 599 18.86 9.63 -19.13
N GLY A 600 18.91 8.38 -18.69
CA GLY A 600 18.41 7.95 -17.39
C GLY A 600 19.58 7.51 -16.52
N GLU A 601 19.62 7.97 -15.28
CA GLU A 601 20.69 7.70 -14.32
C GLU A 601 20.04 7.49 -12.94
N ALA A 602 20.37 6.42 -12.24
CA ALA A 602 19.73 6.10 -10.96
C ALA A 602 20.60 5.23 -10.06
N THR A 603 20.80 5.64 -8.81
CA THR A 603 21.38 4.82 -7.74
C THR A 603 20.28 4.49 -6.72
N THR A 604 20.17 3.22 -6.30
CA THR A 604 19.26 2.81 -5.21
C THR A 604 19.95 1.89 -4.22
N ASP A 605 19.61 2.08 -2.94
CA ASP A 605 19.91 1.24 -1.79
C ASP A 605 18.56 0.90 -1.12
N THR A 606 17.98 -0.25 -1.48
CA THR A 606 16.62 -0.65 -1.06
C THR A 606 16.66 -1.89 -0.17
N GLN A 607 16.42 -1.72 1.12
CA GLN A 607 16.23 -2.79 2.11
C GLN A 607 14.74 -3.03 2.35
N VAL A 608 14.27 -4.27 2.19
CA VAL A 608 12.85 -4.67 2.34
C VAL A 608 12.74 -5.91 3.22
N THR A 609 12.25 -5.72 4.44
CA THR A 609 12.06 -6.79 5.44
C THR A 609 10.58 -7.07 5.63
N ALA A 610 10.18 -8.34 5.58
CA ALA A 610 8.83 -8.78 5.88
C ALA A 610 8.84 -9.94 6.87
N GLY A 611 8.22 -9.78 8.04
CA GLY A 611 8.27 -10.76 9.13
C GLY A 611 9.66 -10.94 9.73
N ASP A 612 9.77 -11.94 10.61
CA ASP A 612 10.97 -12.34 11.33
C ASP A 612 10.75 -13.80 11.79
N ASP A 613 11.53 -14.30 12.76
CA ASP A 613 11.34 -15.57 13.46
C ASP A 613 9.87 -15.86 13.86
N VAL A 614 9.47 -17.13 13.75
CA VAL A 614 8.16 -17.62 14.20
C VAL A 614 8.30 -18.77 15.20
N LYS A 615 7.74 -18.57 16.39
CA LYS A 615 7.71 -19.55 17.48
C LYS A 615 6.28 -19.94 17.86
N ALA A 616 6.07 -21.23 18.12
CA ALA A 616 4.85 -21.75 18.73
C ALA A 616 5.19 -22.96 19.61
N THR A 617 4.42 -23.31 20.64
CA THR A 617 4.58 -24.60 21.34
C THR A 617 3.25 -25.27 21.65
N GLY A 618 3.30 -26.58 21.91
CA GLY A 618 2.15 -27.42 22.18
C GLY A 618 2.53 -28.69 22.94
N ASN A 619 3.40 -28.58 23.94
CA ASN A 619 3.82 -29.74 24.73
C ASN A 619 2.65 -30.22 25.61
N GLU A 620 2.53 -31.53 25.78
CA GLU A 620 1.38 -32.23 26.41
C GLU A 620 0.00 -31.94 25.77
N ALA A 621 -0.06 -31.20 24.64
CA ALA A 621 -1.26 -30.58 24.08
C ALA A 621 -1.86 -31.33 22.86
N GLY A 622 -3.02 -30.87 22.37
CA GLY A 622 -3.71 -31.50 21.22
C GLY A 622 -4.21 -30.50 20.18
N ALA A 623 -3.73 -30.60 18.94
CA ALA A 623 -3.96 -29.62 17.87
C ALA A 623 -3.44 -28.21 18.23
N SER A 624 -2.32 -28.16 18.96
CA SER A 624 -1.67 -26.92 19.43
C SER A 624 -0.21 -26.86 19.00
N GLY A 625 0.39 -25.67 18.95
CA GLY A 625 1.81 -25.54 18.59
C GLY A 625 2.11 -25.89 17.13
N ASN A 626 1.20 -25.62 16.19
CA ASN A 626 1.44 -25.90 14.78
C ASN A 626 1.71 -24.60 14.01
N ILE A 627 2.74 -24.61 13.18
CA ILE A 627 3.20 -23.46 12.38
C ILE A 627 2.84 -23.68 10.90
N GLY A 628 2.22 -22.67 10.28
CA GLY A 628 2.06 -22.56 8.83
C GLY A 628 2.82 -21.35 8.30
N PHE A 629 3.89 -21.54 7.51
CA PHE A 629 4.84 -20.47 7.18
C PHE A 629 5.17 -20.37 5.69
N VAL A 630 4.80 -19.26 5.04
CA VAL A 630 5.03 -19.06 3.59
C VAL A 630 5.71 -17.71 3.35
N PRO A 631 7.03 -17.61 3.59
CA PRO A 631 7.82 -16.44 3.26
C PRO A 631 8.17 -16.36 1.76
N VAL A 632 8.14 -15.14 1.20
CA VAL A 632 8.52 -14.88 -0.20
C VAL A 632 9.39 -13.62 -0.30
N ALA A 633 10.63 -13.76 -0.77
CA ALA A 633 11.52 -12.66 -1.11
C ALA A 633 11.81 -12.66 -2.62
N LEU A 634 11.41 -11.61 -3.34
CA LEU A 634 11.52 -11.58 -4.81
C LEU A 634 11.63 -10.16 -5.39
N PRO A 635 12.85 -9.61 -5.56
CA PRO A 635 13.07 -8.42 -6.38
C PRO A 635 12.75 -8.65 -7.86
N VAL A 636 11.95 -7.74 -8.44
CA VAL A 636 11.48 -7.72 -9.83
C VAL A 636 11.76 -6.34 -10.42
N GLN A 637 12.95 -6.15 -10.98
CA GLN A 637 13.48 -4.82 -11.32
C GLN A 637 13.87 -4.70 -12.80
N ALA A 638 13.77 -3.49 -13.38
CA ALA A 638 14.27 -3.23 -14.73
C ALA A 638 15.02 -1.89 -14.79
N HIS A 639 16.32 -1.90 -15.05
CA HIS A 639 17.15 -0.70 -14.85
C HIS A 639 18.35 -0.51 -15.79
N GLY A 640 18.83 0.73 -15.93
CA GLY A 640 20.03 1.03 -16.75
C GLY A 640 19.87 0.66 -18.23
N LEU A 641 18.69 0.92 -18.82
CA LEU A 641 18.34 0.49 -20.18
C LEU A 641 18.44 1.62 -21.21
N GLY A 642 19.14 1.38 -22.32
CA GLY A 642 19.41 2.39 -23.36
C GLY A 642 18.74 2.11 -24.72
N ALA A 643 17.77 2.92 -25.14
CA ALA A 643 16.99 2.68 -26.36
C ALA A 643 16.90 3.90 -27.31
N SER A 644 17.12 3.73 -28.62
CA SER A 644 16.96 4.84 -29.59
C SER A 644 16.70 4.45 -31.05
N PHE A 645 15.99 5.32 -31.78
CA PHE A 645 15.64 5.15 -33.19
C PHE A 645 16.35 6.12 -34.17
N ILE A 646 16.58 7.39 -33.78
CA ILE A 646 17.53 8.32 -34.42
C ILE A 646 18.04 9.33 -33.37
N GLY A 647 18.99 8.93 -32.53
CA GLY A 647 19.47 9.82 -31.46
C GLY A 647 20.52 9.20 -30.55
N THR A 648 20.45 9.57 -29.27
CA THR A 648 21.12 8.84 -28.19
C THR A 648 20.16 8.41 -27.09
N GLY A 649 20.33 7.20 -26.60
CA GLY A 649 19.65 6.68 -25.40
C GLY A 649 20.71 6.13 -24.45
N PHE A 650 20.88 6.78 -23.30
CA PHE A 650 21.87 6.41 -22.29
C PHE A 650 21.17 6.01 -21.00
N GLY A 651 21.25 4.75 -20.60
CA GLY A 651 20.76 4.26 -19.30
C GLY A 651 21.93 3.80 -18.45
N THR A 652 22.09 4.40 -17.27
CA THR A 652 23.10 4.02 -16.26
C THR A 652 22.36 3.74 -14.94
N SER A 653 22.82 2.77 -14.16
CA SER A 653 22.21 2.44 -12.87
C SER A 653 23.16 1.76 -11.91
N GLU A 654 23.06 2.08 -10.63
CA GLU A 654 23.61 1.30 -9.52
C GLU A 654 22.43 0.77 -8.70
N ASN A 655 22.32 -0.54 -8.52
CA ASN A 655 21.25 -1.18 -7.76
C ASN A 655 21.86 -2.00 -6.61
N LEU A 656 21.54 -1.65 -5.37
CA LEU A 656 21.69 -2.50 -4.20
C LEU A 656 20.29 -2.80 -3.65
N THR A 657 19.93 -4.07 -3.52
CA THR A 657 18.61 -4.47 -3.01
C THR A 657 18.71 -5.70 -2.11
N ASP A 658 18.35 -5.53 -0.85
CA ASP A 658 18.23 -6.61 0.13
C ASP A 658 16.75 -6.89 0.40
N ALA A 659 16.27 -8.09 0.07
CA ALA A 659 14.89 -8.52 0.31
C ALA A 659 14.86 -9.72 1.26
N VAL A 660 14.34 -9.53 2.47
CA VAL A 660 14.28 -10.55 3.52
C VAL A 660 12.83 -10.85 3.89
N ALA A 661 12.44 -12.13 3.86
CA ALA A 661 11.11 -12.58 4.23
C ALA A 661 11.15 -13.68 5.29
N GLY A 662 10.85 -13.34 6.54
CA GLY A 662 10.77 -14.26 7.67
C GLY A 662 12.12 -14.84 8.14
N GLY A 663 12.13 -15.37 9.36
CA GLY A 663 13.30 -16.00 9.98
C GLY A 663 13.13 -17.51 10.20
N ASP A 664 13.63 -18.00 11.34
CA ASP A 664 13.55 -19.41 11.75
C ASP A 664 12.11 -19.81 12.15
N ALA A 665 11.78 -21.08 11.95
CA ALA A 665 10.52 -21.69 12.40
C ALA A 665 10.79 -22.67 13.56
N THR A 666 10.55 -22.24 14.80
CA THR A 666 10.82 -23.03 16.01
C THR A 666 9.53 -23.49 16.70
N THR A 667 9.39 -24.77 16.98
CA THR A 667 8.25 -25.28 17.77
C THR A 667 8.57 -26.51 18.63
N GLY A 668 7.55 -27.02 19.34
CA GLY A 668 7.64 -28.13 20.29
C GLY A 668 6.27 -28.79 20.46
N GLY A 669 6.28 -30.10 20.65
CA GLY A 669 5.10 -30.97 20.61
C GLY A 669 5.26 -32.25 21.43
N GLU A 670 6.20 -32.25 22.37
CA GLU A 670 6.52 -33.37 23.25
C GLU A 670 5.27 -33.88 23.99
N ASP A 671 5.10 -35.20 24.02
CA ASP A 671 3.91 -35.92 24.54
C ASP A 671 2.54 -35.47 23.96
N GLY A 672 2.52 -34.58 22.95
CA GLY A 672 1.32 -34.03 22.32
C GLY A 672 0.64 -34.97 21.31
N ALA A 673 -0.63 -34.70 20.98
CA ALA A 673 -1.48 -35.61 20.18
C ALA A 673 -1.74 -35.19 18.72
N VAL A 674 -1.48 -33.92 18.40
CA VAL A 674 -1.23 -33.32 17.08
C VAL A 674 -0.53 -31.99 17.38
N ALA A 675 0.79 -31.95 17.54
CA ALA A 675 1.48 -30.77 18.07
C ALA A 675 2.89 -30.56 17.52
N GLY A 676 3.42 -29.33 17.56
CA GLY A 676 4.77 -29.05 17.08
C GLY A 676 4.97 -29.27 15.57
N ASN A 677 3.91 -29.28 14.75
CA ASN A 677 4.07 -29.54 13.31
C ASN A 677 4.31 -28.25 12.53
N ILE A 678 5.30 -28.26 11.64
CA ILE A 678 5.62 -27.16 10.73
C ILE A 678 5.16 -27.52 9.31
N VAL A 679 4.42 -26.64 8.66
CA VAL A 679 4.12 -26.71 7.22
C VAL A 679 4.57 -25.42 6.57
N GLN A 680 5.57 -25.50 5.68
CA GLN A 680 6.18 -24.30 5.11
C GLN A 680 6.45 -24.37 3.60
N ALA A 681 6.58 -23.20 3.00
CA ALA A 681 6.97 -23.05 1.60
C ALA A 681 7.72 -21.72 1.37
N PRO A 682 9.02 -21.65 1.71
CA PRO A 682 9.85 -20.48 1.42
C PRO A 682 10.14 -20.33 -0.08
N PHE A 683 10.20 -19.09 -0.56
CA PHE A 683 10.63 -18.76 -1.92
C PHE A 683 11.54 -17.53 -1.93
N ALA A 684 12.80 -17.68 -2.33
CA ALA A 684 13.74 -16.58 -2.53
C ALA A 684 14.21 -16.53 -3.99
N GLY A 685 14.34 -15.35 -4.60
CA GLY A 685 14.73 -15.28 -6.00
C GLY A 685 14.89 -13.87 -6.53
N ALA A 686 15.18 -13.74 -7.83
CA ALA A 686 15.37 -12.45 -8.49
C ALA A 686 14.91 -12.49 -9.96
N ALA A 687 14.24 -11.43 -10.43
CA ALA A 687 13.74 -11.30 -11.80
C ALA A 687 14.12 -9.93 -12.40
N THR A 688 15.37 -9.78 -12.87
CA THR A 688 15.94 -8.47 -13.24
C THR A 688 16.34 -8.33 -14.72
N LEU A 689 16.11 -7.14 -15.30
CA LEU A 689 16.46 -6.78 -16.69
C LEU A 689 17.28 -5.49 -16.70
N PHE A 690 18.59 -5.56 -17.00
CA PHE A 690 19.45 -4.38 -16.82
C PHE A 690 20.61 -4.21 -17.81
N GLY A 691 21.24 -3.02 -17.83
CA GLY A 691 22.45 -2.71 -18.61
C GLY A 691 22.39 -2.98 -20.11
N SER A 692 21.18 -3.10 -20.67
CA SER A 692 20.94 -3.65 -22.00
C SER A 692 20.49 -2.56 -22.96
N SER A 693 20.99 -2.59 -24.20
CA SER A 693 20.80 -1.50 -25.16
C SER A 693 20.36 -1.94 -26.56
N ALA A 694 19.47 -1.14 -27.16
CA ALA A 694 18.88 -1.42 -28.48
C ALA A 694 18.77 -0.15 -29.34
N GLY A 695 19.45 -0.16 -30.49
CA GLY A 695 19.56 1.00 -31.38
C GLY A 695 19.28 0.68 -32.84
N LEU A 696 18.38 1.46 -33.47
CA LEU A 696 18.38 1.69 -34.91
C LEU A 696 19.04 3.05 -35.19
N ALA A 697 19.92 3.16 -36.18
CA ALA A 697 20.46 4.42 -36.71
C ALA A 697 20.94 5.48 -35.67
N ALA A 698 21.38 5.02 -34.49
CA ALA A 698 21.59 5.84 -33.28
C ALA A 698 22.90 5.48 -32.55
N LEU A 699 23.14 6.12 -31.40
CA LEU A 699 24.18 5.76 -30.43
C LEU A 699 23.51 5.46 -29.08
N VAL A 700 23.45 4.20 -28.67
CA VAL A 700 22.85 3.79 -27.40
C VAL A 700 23.86 3.09 -26.50
N GLY A 701 23.63 3.16 -25.19
CA GLY A 701 24.34 2.38 -24.18
C GLY A 701 24.14 2.95 -22.79
N GLY A 702 25.22 2.95 -22.01
CA GLY A 702 25.32 3.51 -20.66
C GLY A 702 26.79 3.59 -20.27
N ASP A 703 27.05 3.95 -19.03
CA ASP A 703 28.20 3.38 -18.30
C ASP A 703 27.79 1.97 -17.80
N THR A 704 28.52 1.35 -16.87
CA THR A 704 28.12 0.02 -16.36
C THR A 704 26.84 0.11 -15.53
N ALA A 705 25.88 -0.75 -15.81
CA ALA A 705 24.75 -1.00 -14.91
C ALA A 705 25.15 -2.05 -13.88
N GLU A 706 25.25 -1.66 -12.61
CA GLU A 706 25.55 -2.56 -11.51
C GLU A 706 24.24 -3.06 -10.87
N ASN A 707 24.19 -4.36 -10.59
CA ASN A 707 23.10 -5.02 -9.87
C ASN A 707 23.72 -5.86 -8.75
N ASP A 708 23.44 -5.52 -7.50
CA ASP A 708 23.72 -6.33 -6.33
C ASP A 708 22.38 -6.61 -5.63
N VAL A 709 22.05 -7.89 -5.45
CA VAL A 709 20.75 -8.34 -4.96
C VAL A 709 20.94 -9.47 -3.97
N VAL A 710 20.49 -9.26 -2.73
CA VAL A 710 20.32 -10.29 -1.72
C VAL A 710 18.84 -10.62 -1.61
N ALA A 711 18.49 -11.91 -1.64
CA ALA A 711 17.12 -12.37 -1.44
C ALA A 711 17.08 -13.56 -0.47
N GLU A 712 16.51 -13.38 0.72
CA GLU A 712 16.43 -14.42 1.75
C GLU A 712 14.98 -14.69 2.16
N ALA A 713 14.56 -15.96 2.17
CA ALA A 713 13.20 -16.35 2.54
C ALA A 713 13.19 -17.57 3.47
N GLY A 714 12.89 -17.32 4.75
CA GLY A 714 12.86 -18.32 5.82
C GLY A 714 14.23 -18.90 6.20
N GLY A 715 14.36 -19.30 7.46
CA GLY A 715 15.56 -19.88 8.04
C GLY A 715 15.45 -21.37 8.37
N ASP A 716 16.09 -21.76 9.47
CA ASP A 716 16.11 -23.13 9.98
C ASP A 716 14.72 -23.54 10.53
N SER A 717 14.45 -24.85 10.55
CA SER A 717 13.18 -25.42 10.98
C SER A 717 13.40 -26.41 12.12
N VAL A 718 13.09 -25.99 13.34
CA VAL A 718 13.39 -26.75 14.57
C VAL A 718 12.11 -27.18 15.25
N THR A 719 11.94 -28.48 15.49
CA THR A 719 10.81 -28.98 16.28
C THR A 719 11.15 -30.25 17.07
N ASN A 720 10.25 -30.70 17.93
CA ASN A 720 10.31 -31.98 18.61
C ASN A 720 8.89 -32.58 18.77
N GLY A 721 8.80 -33.90 18.69
CA GLY A 721 7.59 -34.70 18.85
C GLY A 721 7.85 -36.00 19.63
N ASP A 722 8.91 -36.04 20.45
CA ASP A 722 9.22 -37.12 21.37
C ASP A 722 8.01 -37.46 22.26
N GLY A 723 7.71 -38.76 22.45
CA GLY A 723 6.54 -39.26 23.17
C GLY A 723 5.18 -39.05 22.49
N GLY A 724 5.04 -37.97 21.70
CA GLY A 724 3.81 -37.55 21.07
C GLY A 724 3.33 -38.44 19.91
N GLY A 725 2.09 -38.22 19.49
CA GLY A 725 1.49 -38.80 18.28
C GLY A 725 1.18 -37.72 17.26
N LEU A 726 1.52 -37.94 15.97
CA LEU A 726 1.38 -36.90 14.93
C LEU A 726 2.01 -35.56 15.35
N ALA A 727 3.18 -35.63 15.99
CA ALA A 727 3.85 -34.47 16.57
C ALA A 727 5.25 -34.23 15.96
N GLY A 728 5.74 -32.99 15.98
CA GLY A 728 7.08 -32.65 15.50
C GLY A 728 7.34 -32.91 14.01
N ASN A 729 6.30 -33.01 13.16
CA ASN A 729 6.51 -33.28 11.74
C ASN A 729 6.76 -31.99 10.95
N VAL A 730 7.63 -32.05 9.94
CA VAL A 730 7.93 -30.92 9.04
C VAL A 730 7.54 -31.29 7.61
N VAL A 731 6.74 -30.45 6.96
CA VAL A 731 6.43 -30.53 5.53
C VAL A 731 6.87 -29.25 4.87
N SER A 732 7.85 -29.32 3.97
CA SER A 732 8.51 -28.18 3.36
C SER A 732 8.55 -28.28 1.82
N ALA A 733 8.42 -27.14 1.15
CA ALA A 733 8.50 -27.03 -0.32
C ALA A 733 9.19 -25.70 -0.68
N GLN A 734 10.50 -25.75 -0.90
CA GLN A 734 11.39 -24.57 -0.91
C GLN A 734 11.75 -24.21 -2.36
N GLY A 735 11.78 -22.93 -2.71
CA GLY A 735 11.86 -22.49 -4.11
C GLY A 735 12.88 -21.37 -4.38
N LEU A 736 13.72 -21.59 -5.40
CA LEU A 736 14.76 -20.66 -5.83
C LEU A 736 14.65 -20.28 -7.33
N PRO A 737 13.70 -19.42 -7.73
CA PRO A 737 13.57 -18.91 -9.09
C PRO A 737 14.48 -17.69 -9.37
N ILE A 738 15.41 -17.80 -10.32
CA ILE A 738 16.23 -16.66 -10.78
C ILE A 738 16.07 -16.51 -12.30
N ALA A 739 15.69 -15.33 -12.77
CA ALA A 739 15.41 -15.06 -14.19
C ALA A 739 15.95 -13.67 -14.61
N GLN A 740 17.16 -13.61 -15.18
CA GLN A 740 17.85 -12.33 -15.42
C GLN A 740 18.35 -12.13 -16.85
N VAL A 741 18.35 -10.89 -17.32
CA VAL A 741 18.79 -10.52 -18.68
C VAL A 741 19.62 -9.23 -18.64
N PHE A 742 20.93 -9.28 -18.92
CA PHE A 742 21.79 -8.10 -18.70
C PHE A 742 22.99 -7.89 -19.63
N GLY A 743 23.44 -6.63 -19.77
CA GLY A 743 24.63 -6.28 -20.56
C GLY A 743 24.52 -6.56 -22.07
N ASN A 744 23.32 -6.80 -22.60
CA ASN A 744 23.12 -7.21 -24.00
C ASN A 744 23.07 -5.98 -24.94
N ALA A 745 23.52 -6.13 -26.19
CA ALA A 745 23.62 -5.03 -27.16
C ALA A 745 23.06 -5.39 -28.53
N VAL A 746 22.15 -4.57 -29.07
CA VAL A 746 21.54 -4.76 -30.40
C VAL A 746 21.67 -3.50 -31.25
N ALA A 747 22.38 -3.59 -32.37
CA ALA A 747 22.70 -2.47 -33.25
C ALA A 747 22.28 -2.70 -34.72
N ALA A 748 21.24 -2.01 -35.17
CA ALA A 748 20.82 -1.97 -36.57
C ALA A 748 21.22 -0.64 -37.20
N ALA A 749 22.31 -0.61 -37.99
CA ALA A 749 22.96 0.60 -38.50
C ALA A 749 23.30 1.66 -37.41
N ALA A 750 23.43 1.22 -36.15
CA ALA A 750 23.67 2.01 -34.96
C ALA A 750 25.06 1.70 -34.35
N LYS A 751 25.43 2.41 -33.27
CA LYS A 751 26.28 1.85 -32.21
C LYS A 751 25.41 1.53 -31.00
N ALA A 752 25.54 0.32 -30.46
CA ALA A 752 24.97 -0.08 -29.18
C ALA A 752 26.08 -0.56 -28.23
N THR A 753 25.96 -0.27 -26.95
CA THR A 753 26.85 -0.74 -25.89
C THR A 753 26.06 -1.22 -24.69
N GLY A 754 26.04 -2.52 -24.45
CA GLY A 754 25.58 -3.09 -23.19
C GLY A 754 26.78 -3.24 -22.25
N SER A 755 26.64 -2.81 -21.00
CA SER A 755 27.68 -2.92 -19.97
C SER A 755 26.98 -3.21 -18.65
N ALA A 756 27.29 -4.35 -18.01
CA ALA A 756 26.64 -4.77 -16.78
C ALA A 756 27.58 -5.53 -15.84
N SER A 757 27.36 -5.39 -14.54
CA SER A 757 27.91 -6.24 -13.48
C SER A 757 26.78 -6.80 -12.65
N ASN A 758 26.73 -8.12 -12.46
CA ASN A 758 25.74 -8.81 -11.64
C ASN A 758 26.41 -9.48 -10.44
N THR A 759 25.92 -9.16 -9.26
CA THR A 759 25.93 -10.01 -8.07
C THR A 759 24.47 -10.37 -7.77
N THR A 760 24.22 -11.60 -7.36
CA THR A 760 22.88 -12.05 -6.93
C THR A 760 23.07 -13.23 -6.00
N ASP A 761 22.77 -13.05 -4.71
CA ASP A 761 22.90 -14.06 -3.67
C ASP A 761 21.49 -14.37 -3.12
N ALA A 762 20.99 -15.58 -3.35
CA ALA A 762 19.62 -15.96 -2.96
C ALA A 762 19.57 -17.21 -2.06
N THR A 763 18.88 -17.11 -0.93
CA THR A 763 18.77 -18.16 0.10
C THR A 763 17.29 -18.48 0.39
N SER A 764 16.84 -19.69 0.05
CA SER A 764 15.47 -20.16 0.36
C SER A 764 15.50 -21.30 1.38
N GLY A 765 15.24 -20.98 2.64
CA GLY A 765 15.14 -21.92 3.75
C GLY A 765 16.47 -22.52 4.24
N GLY A 766 16.43 -23.06 5.46
CA GLY A 766 17.58 -23.58 6.20
C GLY A 766 17.57 -25.10 6.43
N ASP A 767 18.29 -25.50 7.48
CA ASP A 767 18.41 -26.88 7.95
C ASP A 767 17.12 -27.32 8.70
N ILE A 768 16.77 -28.60 8.63
CA ILE A 768 15.52 -29.12 9.23
C ILE A 768 15.85 -30.13 10.33
N THR A 769 15.62 -29.75 11.60
CA THR A 769 15.88 -30.58 12.78
C THR A 769 14.58 -30.98 13.48
N THR A 770 14.40 -32.28 13.71
CA THR A 770 13.29 -32.80 14.52
C THR A 770 13.64 -34.07 15.31
N SER A 771 12.74 -34.52 16.19
CA SER A 771 12.78 -35.80 16.87
C SER A 771 11.38 -36.37 17.12
N GLY A 772 11.29 -37.69 17.21
CA GLY A 772 10.08 -38.48 17.43
C GLY A 772 10.40 -39.80 18.15
N VAL A 773 11.31 -39.74 19.11
CA VAL A 773 11.70 -40.86 19.98
C VAL A 773 10.52 -41.25 20.88
N ASP A 774 10.26 -42.56 20.97
CA ASP A 774 9.10 -43.17 21.65
C ASP A 774 7.70 -42.72 21.18
N GLY A 775 7.60 -41.72 20.29
CA GLY A 775 6.36 -41.25 19.65
C GLY A 775 5.88 -42.08 18.44
N ALA A 776 4.71 -41.73 17.89
CA ALA A 776 4.05 -42.48 16.80
C ALA A 776 3.53 -41.56 15.67
N PHE A 777 4.02 -41.77 14.44
CA PHE A 777 3.90 -40.79 13.35
C PHE A 777 4.46 -39.41 13.72
N SER A 778 5.58 -39.38 14.45
CA SER A 778 6.18 -38.15 14.98
C SER A 778 7.61 -37.95 14.50
N GLY A 779 8.07 -36.70 14.46
CA GLY A 779 9.43 -36.35 14.04
C GLY A 779 9.72 -36.66 12.57
N ASN A 780 8.74 -36.64 11.67
CA ASN A 780 8.96 -36.98 10.26
C ASN A 780 9.20 -35.73 9.41
N ILE A 781 10.18 -35.80 8.51
CA ILE A 781 10.49 -34.76 7.53
C ILE A 781 9.99 -35.19 6.14
N LEU A 782 9.37 -34.24 5.42
CA LEU A 782 9.11 -34.33 3.99
C LEU A 782 9.49 -32.98 3.37
N ASP A 783 10.55 -32.95 2.57
CA ASP A 783 11.09 -31.71 2.00
C ASP A 783 11.29 -31.82 0.48
N VAL A 784 11.08 -30.71 -0.22
CA VAL A 784 11.25 -30.59 -1.67
C VAL A 784 11.92 -29.25 -1.99
N PRO A 785 13.27 -29.17 -1.93
CA PRO A 785 14.00 -27.98 -2.32
C PRO A 785 14.17 -27.93 -3.85
N ALA A 786 13.82 -26.80 -4.46
CA ALA A 786 13.70 -26.67 -5.91
C ALA A 786 14.31 -25.37 -6.46
N ALA A 787 15.34 -25.46 -7.31
CA ALA A 787 15.96 -24.31 -7.99
C ALA A 787 15.69 -24.28 -9.50
N ALA A 788 15.48 -23.06 -10.03
CA ALA A 788 15.26 -22.80 -11.45
C ALA A 788 15.90 -21.46 -11.87
N VAL A 789 17.11 -21.53 -12.43
CA VAL A 789 17.89 -20.36 -12.87
C VAL A 789 17.90 -20.27 -14.40
N ALA A 790 17.59 -19.08 -14.94
CA ALA A 790 17.63 -18.77 -16.37
C ALA A 790 18.26 -17.39 -16.60
N GLN A 791 19.42 -17.32 -17.26
CA GLN A 791 20.15 -16.05 -17.46
C GLN A 791 20.61 -15.86 -18.92
N VAL A 792 20.50 -14.64 -19.44
CA VAL A 792 20.92 -14.27 -20.81
C VAL A 792 21.70 -12.95 -20.80
N PHE A 793 23.03 -13.00 -20.94
CA PHE A 793 23.86 -11.82 -20.71
C PHE A 793 25.07 -11.64 -21.63
N GLY A 794 25.49 -10.39 -21.82
CA GLY A 794 26.69 -10.04 -22.61
C GLY A 794 26.62 -10.41 -24.10
N ASN A 795 25.42 -10.58 -24.67
CA ASN A 795 25.24 -10.98 -26.07
C ASN A 795 25.16 -9.77 -27.00
N ALA A 796 25.81 -9.83 -28.16
CA ALA A 796 25.92 -8.72 -29.11
C ALA A 796 25.36 -9.09 -30.50
N VAL A 797 24.41 -8.30 -31.03
CA VAL A 797 23.79 -8.52 -32.35
C VAL A 797 23.93 -7.28 -33.23
N ALA A 798 24.64 -7.39 -34.35
CA ALA A 798 24.98 -6.24 -35.20
C ALA A 798 24.55 -6.42 -36.66
N ALA A 799 23.52 -5.67 -37.07
CA ALA A 799 23.02 -5.59 -38.44
C ALA A 799 23.46 -4.29 -39.12
N ALA A 800 24.57 -4.33 -39.86
CA ALA A 800 25.21 -3.14 -40.48
C ALA A 800 25.61 -2.00 -39.51
N GLY A 801 25.68 -2.29 -38.21
CA GLY A 801 26.14 -1.39 -37.13
C GLY A 801 27.31 -1.95 -36.33
N VAL A 802 27.51 -1.42 -35.12
CA VAL A 802 28.45 -1.90 -34.11
C VAL A 802 27.67 -2.22 -32.82
N ALA A 803 27.72 -3.46 -32.36
CA ALA A 803 27.24 -3.85 -31.04
C ALA A 803 28.45 -4.27 -30.19
N ASP A 804 28.63 -3.62 -29.04
CA ASP A 804 29.61 -3.99 -28.02
C ASP A 804 28.82 -4.46 -26.79
N ALA A 805 29.08 -5.66 -26.28
CA ALA A 805 28.42 -6.19 -25.08
C ALA A 805 29.47 -6.66 -24.08
N THR A 806 29.38 -6.17 -22.84
CA THR A 806 30.23 -6.55 -21.72
C THR A 806 29.36 -6.90 -20.53
N ALA A 807 29.57 -8.07 -19.93
CA ALA A 807 28.79 -8.52 -18.77
C ALA A 807 29.59 -9.43 -17.85
N ASP A 808 29.79 -9.00 -16.59
CA ASP A 808 30.32 -9.85 -15.54
C ASP A 808 29.16 -10.42 -14.70
N ASN A 809 29.17 -11.74 -14.43
CA ASN A 809 28.13 -12.41 -13.67
C ASN A 809 28.70 -13.19 -12.48
N VAL A 810 28.24 -12.85 -11.28
CA VAL A 810 28.30 -13.64 -10.05
C VAL A 810 26.87 -13.99 -9.66
N THR A 811 26.60 -15.25 -9.33
CA THR A 811 25.29 -15.68 -8.83
C THR A 811 25.46 -16.82 -7.84
N SER A 812 25.15 -16.57 -6.57
CA SER A 812 25.05 -17.61 -5.55
C SER A 812 23.59 -17.98 -5.31
N GLY A 813 23.33 -19.24 -5.00
CA GLY A 813 21.99 -19.72 -4.67
C GLY A 813 22.00 -20.91 -3.75
N LYS A 814 21.28 -20.85 -2.63
CA LYS A 814 21.04 -21.99 -1.72
C LYS A 814 19.55 -22.23 -1.58
N VAL A 815 19.12 -23.48 -1.70
CA VAL A 815 17.75 -23.89 -1.35
C VAL A 815 17.72 -25.23 -0.62
N GLY A 816 17.06 -25.24 0.53
CA GLY A 816 17.15 -26.32 1.51
C GLY A 816 18.48 -26.36 2.26
N GLY A 817 18.50 -27.17 3.32
CA GLY A 817 19.65 -27.42 4.18
C GLY A 817 19.73 -28.89 4.60
N ASP A 818 20.64 -29.19 5.53
CA ASP A 818 20.83 -30.54 6.06
C ASP A 818 19.61 -30.97 6.89
N THR A 819 19.11 -32.18 6.66
CA THR A 819 18.02 -32.78 7.48
C THR A 819 18.58 -33.58 8.64
N THR A 820 17.90 -33.52 9.80
CA THR A 820 18.21 -34.33 10.98
C THR A 820 16.93 -34.76 11.68
N THR A 821 16.74 -36.08 11.81
CA THR A 821 15.66 -36.64 12.63
C THR A 821 16.07 -37.88 13.42
N ALA A 822 15.43 -38.09 14.57
CA ALA A 822 15.53 -39.27 15.40
C ALA A 822 14.15 -39.91 15.64
N GLY A 823 14.06 -41.23 15.63
CA GLY A 823 12.81 -41.95 15.86
C GLY A 823 12.94 -43.45 15.61
N THR A 824 11.82 -44.17 15.62
CA THR A 824 11.78 -45.62 15.33
C THR A 824 10.79 -45.91 14.20
N MET A 825 11.30 -46.42 13.07
CA MET A 825 10.47 -46.72 11.89
C MET A 825 9.33 -47.74 12.15
N ASP A 826 9.43 -48.58 13.18
CA ASP A 826 8.34 -49.49 13.60
C ASP A 826 7.08 -48.74 14.10
N SER A 827 7.20 -47.48 14.57
CA SER A 827 6.08 -46.58 14.90
C SER A 827 5.81 -45.51 13.83
N LEU A 828 6.48 -45.62 12.67
CA LEU A 828 6.47 -44.62 11.58
C LEU A 828 6.88 -43.22 12.06
N SER A 829 7.84 -43.17 12.99
CA SER A 829 8.44 -41.94 13.53
C SER A 829 9.92 -41.86 13.14
N GLY A 830 10.44 -40.64 12.96
CA GLY A 830 11.80 -40.41 12.47
C GLY A 830 12.03 -40.83 11.02
N PHE A 831 11.02 -40.67 10.15
CA PHE A 831 11.19 -40.75 8.71
C PHE A 831 11.83 -39.47 8.17
N ASP A 832 12.75 -39.63 7.22
CA ASP A 832 13.38 -38.54 6.48
C ASP A 832 13.17 -38.76 4.98
N GLY A 833 12.93 -37.67 4.24
CA GLY A 833 12.31 -37.70 2.92
C GLY A 833 12.46 -36.41 2.11
N GLN A 834 13.71 -36.03 1.85
CA GLN A 834 14.06 -34.90 0.99
C GLN A 834 14.12 -35.29 -0.51
N VAL A 835 13.66 -34.40 -1.40
CA VAL A 835 13.63 -34.63 -2.86
C VAL A 835 14.11 -33.39 -3.63
N PRO A 836 15.43 -33.16 -3.78
CA PRO A 836 15.96 -31.99 -4.47
C PRO A 836 15.76 -31.99 -5.98
N VAL A 837 15.47 -30.81 -6.56
CA VAL A 837 15.36 -30.59 -8.02
C VAL A 837 16.02 -29.27 -8.42
N GLY A 838 17.01 -29.29 -9.32
CA GLY A 838 17.75 -28.09 -9.74
C GLY A 838 17.94 -28.01 -11.25
N VAL A 839 17.62 -26.85 -11.83
CA VAL A 839 17.87 -26.51 -13.23
C VAL A 839 18.57 -25.14 -13.32
N VAL A 840 19.64 -25.07 -14.10
CA VAL A 840 20.35 -23.83 -14.46
C VAL A 840 20.47 -23.76 -15.98
N ALA A 841 20.19 -22.62 -16.59
CA ALA A 841 20.26 -22.43 -18.04
C ALA A 841 20.83 -21.04 -18.37
N GLN A 842 21.97 -21.00 -19.07
CA GLN A 842 22.69 -19.75 -19.32
C GLN A 842 23.09 -19.58 -20.78
N ILE A 843 22.96 -18.35 -21.31
CA ILE A 843 23.39 -17.98 -22.68
C ILE A 843 24.19 -16.68 -22.61
N PHE A 844 25.49 -16.74 -22.88
CA PHE A 844 26.37 -15.57 -22.79
C PHE A 844 27.50 -15.55 -23.82
N ASP A 845 28.20 -14.41 -23.92
CA ASP A 845 29.34 -14.19 -24.81
C ASP A 845 29.06 -14.46 -26.31
N VAL A 846 27.84 -14.26 -26.81
CA VAL A 846 27.48 -14.57 -28.21
C VAL A 846 27.54 -13.34 -29.15
N PRO A 847 28.54 -13.24 -30.07
CA PRO A 847 28.64 -12.17 -31.07
C PRO A 847 28.03 -12.54 -32.44
N LEU A 848 26.84 -12.02 -32.75
CA LEU A 848 26.14 -12.22 -34.03
C LEU A 848 26.37 -11.05 -35.01
N ALA A 849 27.48 -11.11 -35.76
CA ALA A 849 27.90 -10.09 -36.73
C ALA A 849 27.19 -10.18 -38.11
N LEU A 850 25.88 -9.95 -38.16
CA LEU A 850 25.06 -9.99 -39.37
C LEU A 850 25.29 -8.78 -40.30
N LEU A 851 26.43 -8.75 -40.99
CA LEU A 851 26.92 -7.62 -41.82
C LEU A 851 27.37 -6.37 -41.03
N GLY A 852 27.57 -6.49 -39.71
CA GLY A 852 28.12 -5.45 -38.83
C GLY A 852 29.40 -5.88 -38.10
N VAL A 853 29.70 -5.22 -36.99
CA VAL A 853 30.67 -5.67 -35.97
C VAL A 853 29.90 -6.00 -34.69
N ALA A 854 30.00 -7.23 -34.21
CA ALA A 854 29.51 -7.62 -32.89
C ALA A 854 30.72 -8.04 -32.06
N ASN A 855 30.92 -7.39 -30.92
CA ASN A 855 31.90 -7.74 -29.90
C ASN A 855 31.12 -8.17 -28.66
N ALA A 856 31.41 -9.37 -28.15
CA ALA A 856 30.95 -9.85 -26.86
C ALA A 856 32.18 -10.13 -26.00
N GLU A 857 32.08 -9.87 -24.70
CA GLU A 857 33.04 -10.26 -23.68
C GLU A 857 32.28 -10.44 -22.36
N ALA A 858 32.09 -11.68 -21.90
CA ALA A 858 31.36 -11.96 -20.66
C ALA A 858 32.10 -12.93 -19.73
N THR A 859 31.96 -12.73 -18.42
CA THR A 859 32.44 -13.68 -17.41
C THR A 859 31.27 -14.25 -16.60
N ASN A 860 31.45 -15.46 -16.06
CA ASN A 860 30.38 -16.20 -15.39
C ASN A 860 30.91 -17.02 -14.21
N ALA A 861 30.37 -16.77 -13.03
CA ALA A 861 30.62 -17.46 -11.78
C ALA A 861 29.27 -17.74 -11.08
N THR A 862 28.61 -18.82 -11.49
CA THR A 862 27.33 -19.25 -10.93
C THR A 862 27.51 -20.52 -10.10
N ASP A 863 27.13 -20.45 -8.82
CA ASP A 863 27.15 -21.56 -7.87
C ASP A 863 25.74 -21.72 -7.28
N ILE A 864 25.09 -22.85 -7.51
CA ILE A 864 23.69 -23.10 -7.15
C ILE A 864 23.60 -24.45 -6.44
N MET A 865 23.21 -24.41 -5.17
CA MET A 865 23.15 -25.55 -4.27
C MET A 865 21.70 -25.86 -3.91
N VAL A 866 21.29 -27.09 -4.19
CA VAL A 866 19.96 -27.64 -3.87
C VAL A 866 20.20 -28.83 -2.96
N ASP A 867 19.78 -28.80 -1.69
CA ASP A 867 20.14 -29.85 -0.70
C ASP A 867 21.67 -30.10 -0.70
N ASN A 868 22.45 -29.01 -0.54
CA ASN A 868 23.92 -29.02 -0.53
C ASN A 868 24.57 -29.75 -1.75
N GLN A 869 23.87 -29.85 -2.89
CA GLN A 869 24.29 -30.55 -4.11
C GLN A 869 24.16 -29.69 -5.38
N GLU A 870 24.99 -29.99 -6.39
CA GLU A 870 24.94 -29.35 -7.71
C GLU A 870 23.61 -29.64 -8.45
N PRO A 871 23.12 -28.73 -9.33
CA PRO A 871 21.85 -28.88 -10.03
C PRO A 871 21.89 -30.03 -11.05
N GLN A 872 20.82 -30.84 -11.14
CA GLN A 872 20.85 -32.03 -12.01
C GLN A 872 20.75 -31.71 -13.52
N PHE A 873 20.52 -30.45 -13.90
CA PHE A 873 20.55 -30.01 -15.29
C PHE A 873 21.18 -28.61 -15.42
N ASN A 874 22.36 -28.51 -16.04
CA ASN A 874 23.07 -27.24 -16.27
C ASN A 874 23.57 -27.07 -17.73
N PRO A 875 22.68 -26.82 -18.70
CA PRO A 875 23.05 -26.37 -20.05
C PRO A 875 23.56 -24.91 -20.06
N ILE A 876 24.86 -24.77 -20.34
CA ILE A 876 25.52 -23.49 -20.65
C ILE A 876 25.73 -23.40 -22.17
N ILE A 877 25.55 -22.20 -22.73
CA ILE A 877 25.87 -21.86 -24.12
C ILE A 877 26.76 -20.62 -24.12
N ASP A 878 28.01 -20.77 -24.57
CA ASP A 878 28.93 -19.66 -24.82
C ASP A 878 29.20 -19.44 -26.33
N GLY A 879 29.72 -18.26 -26.70
CA GLY A 879 30.07 -17.95 -28.08
C GLY A 879 31.30 -18.68 -28.63
N SER A 880 32.08 -19.38 -27.81
CA SER A 880 33.24 -20.16 -28.24
C SER A 880 32.83 -21.48 -28.91
N GLU A 881 31.66 -22.03 -28.55
CA GLU A 881 31.11 -23.25 -29.16
C GLU A 881 30.30 -23.00 -30.44
N LEU A 882 29.95 -21.75 -30.78
CA LEU A 882 29.06 -21.40 -31.89
C LEU A 882 29.81 -21.01 -33.20
N PRO A 883 29.62 -21.74 -34.32
CA PRO A 883 30.14 -21.33 -35.62
C PRO A 883 29.46 -20.05 -36.15
N LEU A 884 30.25 -19.15 -36.73
CA LEU A 884 29.82 -17.86 -37.31
C LEU A 884 28.69 -17.95 -38.36
N ASP A 885 28.44 -19.14 -38.91
CA ASP A 885 27.44 -19.45 -39.94
C ASP A 885 26.32 -20.40 -39.47
N ALA A 886 26.28 -20.75 -38.17
CA ALA A 886 25.31 -21.67 -37.60
C ALA A 886 24.51 -21.07 -36.43
N VAL A 887 23.33 -20.52 -36.73
CA VAL A 887 22.32 -20.24 -35.70
C VAL A 887 21.93 -21.57 -35.03
N PRO A 888 22.06 -21.72 -33.70
CA PRO A 888 21.83 -22.99 -33.03
C PRO A 888 20.34 -23.35 -33.06
N SER A 889 20.00 -24.46 -33.73
CA SER A 889 18.64 -25.01 -33.70
C SER A 889 18.40 -25.73 -32.37
N LEU A 890 18.09 -24.96 -31.32
CA LEU A 890 17.90 -25.46 -29.95
C LEU A 890 16.66 -26.34 -29.82
N ASN A 891 16.85 -27.65 -30.02
CA ASN A 891 15.85 -28.66 -29.70
C ASN A 891 15.99 -29.07 -28.22
N TRP A 892 15.55 -28.18 -27.33
CA TRP A 892 15.48 -28.43 -25.89
C TRP A 892 14.76 -29.76 -25.58
N PRO A 893 15.24 -30.57 -24.61
CA PRO A 893 14.43 -31.61 -24.01
C PRO A 893 13.19 -31.00 -23.34
N SER A 894 12.05 -31.68 -23.40
CA SER A 894 10.92 -31.32 -22.55
C SER A 894 11.32 -31.55 -21.09
N LEU A 895 11.48 -30.48 -20.32
CA LEU A 895 11.72 -30.55 -18.88
C LEU A 895 10.60 -31.36 -18.19
N PRO A 896 10.91 -32.06 -17.07
CA PRO A 896 9.87 -32.59 -16.20
C PRO A 896 8.92 -31.46 -15.76
N SER A 897 7.62 -31.73 -15.72
CA SER A 897 6.63 -30.74 -15.30
C SER A 897 6.68 -30.54 -13.78
N VAL A 898 7.48 -29.58 -13.33
CA VAL A 898 7.51 -29.10 -11.94
C VAL A 898 6.25 -28.26 -11.69
N PRO A 899 5.44 -28.53 -10.66
CA PRO A 899 4.32 -27.66 -10.28
C PRO A 899 4.81 -26.25 -9.93
N GLY A 900 4.15 -25.22 -10.45
CA GLY A 900 4.48 -23.80 -10.19
C GLY A 900 5.42 -23.14 -11.20
N VAL A 901 6.14 -23.89 -12.05
CA VAL A 901 7.04 -23.31 -13.07
C VAL A 901 6.31 -23.07 -14.40
N PRO A 902 6.35 -21.86 -14.99
CA PRO A 902 5.75 -21.59 -16.30
C PRO A 902 6.38 -22.42 -17.43
N THR A 903 5.60 -23.34 -18.02
CA THR A 903 6.06 -24.20 -19.13
C THR A 903 5.94 -23.52 -20.50
N GLY A 904 6.47 -22.29 -20.59
CA GLY A 904 6.21 -21.32 -21.66
C GLY A 904 7.07 -21.38 -22.94
N LEU A 905 8.13 -22.21 -23.01
CA LEU A 905 9.03 -22.27 -24.17
C LEU A 905 8.47 -23.17 -25.31
N GLY A 906 7.30 -22.78 -25.80
CA GLY A 906 6.45 -23.52 -26.75
C GLY A 906 6.82 -23.42 -28.23
N ARG A 907 8.04 -23.82 -28.61
CA ARG A 907 8.38 -24.38 -29.94
C ARG A 907 7.68 -23.75 -31.18
N ASP A 908 8.18 -22.62 -31.65
CA ASP A 908 8.10 -22.24 -33.07
C ASP A 908 9.42 -21.63 -33.56
N GLY A 909 9.69 -21.76 -34.86
CA GLY A 909 11.07 -21.83 -35.39
C GLY A 909 11.62 -20.59 -36.12
N ASP A 910 11.37 -19.38 -35.62
CA ASP A 910 11.95 -18.13 -36.17
C ASP A 910 12.92 -17.48 -35.19
N ALA A 911 14.14 -17.16 -35.66
CA ALA A 911 15.20 -16.53 -34.87
C ALA A 911 15.03 -15.01 -34.78
N GLY A 912 13.92 -14.56 -34.19
CA GLY A 912 13.67 -13.17 -33.83
C GLY A 912 14.09 -12.84 -32.39
N LEU A 913 14.35 -11.57 -32.10
CA LEU A 913 14.36 -11.08 -30.71
C LEU A 913 12.95 -11.26 -30.08
N PRO A 914 12.86 -11.39 -28.75
CA PRO A 914 11.57 -11.28 -28.07
C PRO A 914 10.99 -9.88 -28.29
N THR A 915 9.90 -9.79 -29.06
CA THR A 915 9.13 -8.56 -29.27
C THR A 915 7.83 -8.53 -28.46
N GLY A 916 7.66 -9.48 -27.53
CA GLY A 916 6.73 -9.37 -26.40
C GLY A 916 7.50 -8.92 -25.16
N GLY A 917 6.81 -8.24 -24.24
CA GLY A 917 7.38 -7.79 -22.97
C GLY A 917 7.57 -8.94 -21.95
N LEU A 918 7.65 -8.58 -20.66
CA LEU A 918 7.76 -9.56 -19.58
C LEU A 918 6.61 -10.59 -19.62
N PRO A 919 6.82 -11.84 -19.14
CA PRO A 919 5.76 -12.83 -19.08
C PRO A 919 4.61 -12.38 -18.17
N THR A 920 3.45 -12.08 -18.74
CA THR A 920 2.26 -11.62 -18.01
C THR A 920 1.41 -12.75 -17.42
N ASP A 921 1.80 -14.02 -17.62
CA ASP A 921 1.05 -15.22 -17.20
C ASP A 921 1.27 -15.58 -15.71
N GLY A 922 0.98 -14.63 -14.82
CA GLY A 922 0.62 -14.86 -13.41
C GLY A 922 1.73 -15.25 -12.42
N LEU A 923 1.70 -14.64 -11.22
CA LEU A 923 2.45 -15.14 -10.06
C LEU A 923 1.98 -16.58 -9.71
N PRO A 924 2.89 -17.45 -9.23
CA PRO A 924 2.56 -18.83 -8.92
C PRO A 924 1.57 -18.92 -7.74
N THR A 925 0.36 -19.40 -7.99
CA THR A 925 -0.59 -19.74 -6.91
C THR A 925 -0.12 -21.00 -6.18
N PRO A 926 0.15 -20.97 -4.85
CA PRO A 926 0.64 -22.13 -4.13
C PRO A 926 -0.35 -23.30 -4.16
N GLY A 927 0.07 -24.42 -4.74
CA GLY A 927 -0.68 -25.68 -4.77
C GLY A 927 0.15 -26.79 -4.15
N LEU A 928 -0.21 -27.19 -2.92
CA LEU A 928 0.45 -28.28 -2.19
C LEU A 928 0.59 -29.55 -3.07
N PRO A 929 1.79 -30.15 -3.18
CA PRO A 929 2.00 -31.35 -3.97
C PRO A 929 1.11 -32.52 -3.53
N SER A 930 0.43 -33.16 -4.49
CA SER A 930 -0.38 -34.35 -4.20
C SER A 930 0.53 -35.56 -3.92
N LEU A 931 0.73 -35.88 -2.64
CA LEU A 931 1.52 -36.99 -2.13
C LEU A 931 1.35 -38.31 -2.92
N PRO A 932 2.45 -38.94 -3.41
CA PRO A 932 2.43 -40.30 -3.93
C PRO A 932 1.99 -41.30 -2.87
N GLY A 933 0.94 -42.08 -3.14
CA GLY A 933 0.32 -42.96 -2.15
C GLY A 933 1.21 -44.12 -1.68
N LEU A 934 1.64 -44.07 -0.41
CA LEU A 934 2.33 -45.18 0.26
C LEU A 934 1.42 -46.42 0.40
N PRO A 935 1.92 -47.64 0.08
CA PRO A 935 1.06 -48.83 0.00
C PRO A 935 0.94 -49.58 1.35
N GLY A 936 -0.11 -49.34 2.15
CA GLY A 936 -0.18 -49.92 3.51
C GLY A 936 -1.50 -50.22 4.21
N LEU A 937 -2.68 -49.72 3.78
CA LEU A 937 -3.93 -49.87 4.57
C LEU A 937 -5.11 -50.55 3.84
N PRO A 938 -5.77 -51.57 4.43
CA PRO A 938 -6.78 -52.38 3.74
C PRO A 938 -8.21 -51.81 3.81
N GLY A 939 -8.56 -50.97 2.83
CA GLY A 939 -9.90 -50.98 2.22
C GLY A 939 -11.05 -50.25 2.94
N ALA A 940 -11.26 -48.98 2.56
CA ALA A 940 -12.49 -48.22 2.85
C ALA A 940 -13.04 -47.50 1.59
N ALA A 941 -13.14 -48.23 0.47
CA ALA A 941 -13.68 -47.66 -0.78
C ALA A 941 -15.23 -47.64 -0.78
N GLN A 942 -15.80 -46.51 -1.23
CA GLN A 942 -17.19 -46.34 -1.69
C GLN A 942 -18.33 -46.60 -0.68
N ARG A 943 -18.82 -45.53 -0.01
CA ARG A 943 -20.25 -45.10 -0.01
C ARG A 943 -20.50 -43.90 0.91
N ALA A 944 -21.11 -42.84 0.36
CA ALA A 944 -21.74 -41.75 1.13
C ALA A 944 -23.17 -41.38 0.65
N ASP A 945 -23.69 -41.99 -0.42
CA ASP A 945 -25.09 -41.83 -0.85
C ASP A 945 -26.08 -42.66 0.01
N ALA A 946 -26.27 -42.24 1.26
CA ALA A 946 -27.38 -42.70 2.12
C ALA A 946 -27.63 -41.74 3.30
N PRO A 947 -28.80 -41.08 3.42
CA PRO A 947 -29.11 -40.21 4.55
C PRO A 947 -29.52 -41.02 5.80
N LEU A 948 -29.11 -40.54 6.98
CA LEU A 948 -29.52 -41.04 8.29
C LEU A 948 -30.08 -39.90 9.17
N PRO A 949 -30.91 -40.21 10.19
CA PRO A 949 -31.96 -39.29 10.61
C PRO A 949 -31.53 -38.23 11.62
N SER A 950 -32.04 -37.01 11.43
CA SER A 950 -31.89 -35.88 12.34
C SER A 950 -32.64 -36.08 13.67
N ALA A 951 -31.93 -35.97 14.79
CA ALA A 951 -32.50 -35.81 16.12
C ALA A 951 -32.47 -34.31 16.54
N PRO A 952 -33.52 -33.76 17.17
CA PRO A 952 -33.59 -32.33 17.45
C PRO A 952 -32.94 -31.95 18.80
N GLY A 953 -32.12 -30.88 18.81
CA GLY A 953 -31.76 -30.20 20.06
C GLY A 953 -30.36 -29.56 20.15
N VAL A 954 -29.46 -29.87 19.21
CA VAL A 954 -28.06 -29.38 19.24
C VAL A 954 -27.76 -28.63 17.93
N PRO A 955 -27.21 -27.40 17.97
CA PRO A 955 -26.65 -26.75 16.78
C PRO A 955 -25.40 -27.50 16.31
N ASP A 956 -25.32 -27.75 15.01
CA ASP A 956 -24.19 -28.46 14.39
C ASP A 956 -22.94 -27.56 14.37
N LEU A 957 -21.85 -28.01 15.01
CA LEU A 957 -20.53 -27.37 14.89
C LEU A 957 -19.83 -28.02 13.69
N GLY A 958 -19.80 -27.28 12.57
CA GLY A 958 -19.21 -27.75 11.31
C GLY A 958 -17.73 -28.12 11.46
N THR A 959 -17.29 -29.10 10.68
CA THR A 959 -15.89 -29.56 10.64
C THR A 959 -14.94 -28.47 10.15
N VAL A 960 -13.68 -28.54 10.59
CA VAL A 960 -12.60 -27.61 10.21
C VAL A 960 -12.13 -27.91 8.77
N THR A 961 -13.01 -27.61 7.82
CA THR A 961 -12.81 -27.81 6.37
C THR A 961 -13.41 -26.67 5.52
N ASP A 962 -14.20 -25.76 6.13
CA ASP A 962 -14.77 -24.56 5.48
C ASP A 962 -13.99 -23.28 5.85
N LEU A 963 -12.65 -23.34 5.84
CA LEU A 963 -11.84 -22.13 5.67
C LEU A 963 -11.97 -21.71 4.19
N PRO A 964 -12.23 -20.44 3.84
CA PRO A 964 -12.55 -20.07 2.46
C PRO A 964 -11.35 -20.28 1.53
N SER A 965 -11.48 -21.22 0.60
CA SER A 965 -10.50 -21.45 -0.48
C SER A 965 -10.40 -20.22 -1.40
N THR A 966 -9.36 -19.40 -1.20
CA THR A 966 -8.77 -18.43 -2.14
C THR A 966 -9.75 -17.77 -3.13
N GLY A 967 -10.83 -17.20 -2.60
CA GLY A 967 -11.93 -16.62 -3.36
C GLY A 967 -11.79 -15.12 -3.61
N THR A 968 -10.83 -14.72 -4.44
CA THR A 968 -10.70 -13.40 -5.10
C THR A 968 -11.16 -12.18 -4.29
N LEU A 969 -10.23 -11.55 -3.55
CA LEU A 969 -10.27 -10.09 -3.43
C LEU A 969 -9.86 -9.49 -4.79
N PRO A 970 -10.59 -8.50 -5.34
CA PRO A 970 -10.32 -7.97 -6.67
C PRO A 970 -9.18 -6.95 -6.64
N ILE A 971 -7.93 -7.43 -6.62
CA ILE A 971 -6.75 -6.63 -6.99
C ILE A 971 -6.48 -6.92 -8.47
N GLU A 972 -7.13 -6.15 -9.36
CA GLU A 972 -6.82 -6.18 -10.79
C GLU A 972 -5.52 -5.39 -11.04
N LEU A 973 -4.37 -6.04 -10.85
CA LEU A 973 -3.06 -5.54 -11.29
C LEU A 973 -2.90 -5.70 -12.83
N SER A 974 -3.90 -5.24 -13.58
CA SER A 974 -4.04 -5.37 -15.03
C SER A 974 -4.34 -4.02 -15.67
N GLY A 975 -3.62 -2.98 -15.24
CA GLY A 975 -3.81 -1.58 -15.65
C GLY A 975 -2.57 -0.86 -16.18
N LEU A 976 -1.35 -1.39 -15.99
CA LEU A 976 -0.12 -0.80 -16.55
C LEU A 976 0.21 -1.42 -17.92
N ASP A 977 -0.36 -0.85 -18.98
CA ASP A 977 0.17 -1.00 -20.34
C ASP A 977 1.20 0.10 -20.60
N LEU A 978 2.49 -0.22 -20.50
CA LEU A 978 3.60 0.71 -20.76
C LEU A 978 3.69 1.17 -22.23
N ALA A 979 2.86 0.63 -23.15
CA ALA A 979 2.88 0.98 -24.57
C ALA A 979 1.90 2.11 -24.97
N SER A 980 1.02 2.60 -24.08
CA SER A 980 0.03 3.63 -24.44
C SER A 980 -0.17 4.74 -23.39
N GLY A 981 0.50 5.88 -23.60
CA GLY A 981 0.42 7.04 -22.72
C GLY A 981 -0.91 7.80 -22.80
N ASN A 982 -1.88 7.45 -21.95
CA ASN A 982 -3.02 8.33 -21.60
C ASN A 982 -3.66 7.96 -20.25
N VAL A 983 -3.08 8.40 -19.14
CA VAL A 983 -3.64 8.26 -17.79
C VAL A 983 -3.90 9.63 -17.16
N LEU A 984 -5.16 10.09 -17.19
CA LEU A 984 -5.76 10.97 -16.17
C LEU A 984 -7.28 11.03 -16.41
N GLY A 985 -8.08 10.63 -15.41
CA GLY A 985 -9.53 10.52 -15.52
C GLY A 985 -10.24 10.47 -14.16
N GLY A 986 -10.75 11.58 -13.63
CA GLY A 986 -10.68 12.91 -14.23
C GLY A 986 -11.16 14.06 -13.34
N GLY A 987 -10.69 15.26 -13.70
CA GLY A 987 -11.01 16.55 -13.09
C GLY A 987 -10.75 17.68 -14.10
N GLY A 988 -11.21 17.51 -15.33
CA GLY A 988 -10.70 18.23 -16.51
C GLY A 988 -11.13 19.70 -16.63
N LEU A 989 -10.15 20.56 -16.90
CA LEU A 989 -10.37 21.88 -17.50
C LEU A 989 -10.87 21.71 -18.95
N PRO A 990 -11.86 22.48 -19.45
CA PRO A 990 -12.57 22.12 -20.68
C PRO A 990 -11.82 22.45 -21.97
N THR A 991 -11.62 21.44 -22.83
CA THR A 991 -10.92 21.53 -24.14
C THR A 991 -11.75 21.02 -25.32
N ASP A 992 -13.09 21.12 -25.24
CA ASP A 992 -14.05 20.56 -26.22
C ASP A 992 -14.13 21.35 -27.54
N ALA A 993 -13.04 21.37 -28.33
CA ALA A 993 -12.97 22.12 -29.59
C ALA A 993 -11.91 21.67 -30.63
N LEU A 994 -11.68 20.37 -30.90
CA LEU A 994 -11.21 19.94 -32.23
C LEU A 994 -11.39 18.43 -32.54
N LEU A 995 -11.68 18.11 -33.82
CA LEU A 995 -11.53 16.79 -34.48
C LEU A 995 -12.34 15.58 -33.94
N GLY A 996 -13.67 15.65 -33.98
CA GLY A 996 -14.50 14.43 -34.00
C GLY A 996 -14.46 13.70 -35.36
N GLY A 997 -14.30 12.36 -35.39
CA GLY A 997 -14.24 11.60 -36.65
C GLY A 997 -13.92 10.10 -36.56
N GLY A 998 -14.64 9.33 -35.73
CA GLY A 998 -14.44 7.87 -35.61
C GLY A 998 -15.22 7.01 -36.63
N LEU A 999 -14.77 5.76 -36.83
CA LEU A 999 -15.52 4.63 -37.42
C LEU A 999 -15.09 3.31 -36.73
N PRO A 1000 -15.94 2.26 -36.68
CA PRO A 1000 -15.82 1.20 -35.66
C PRO A 1000 -15.33 -0.18 -36.16
N VAL A 1001 -14.92 -1.01 -35.19
CA VAL A 1001 -14.90 -2.49 -35.29
C VAL A 1001 -15.48 -3.11 -34.01
N ASP A 1002 -16.15 -4.26 -34.14
CA ASP A 1002 -16.93 -4.95 -33.11
C ASP A 1002 -16.24 -6.30 -32.75
N PRO A 1003 -15.84 -6.55 -31.49
CA PRO A 1003 -15.00 -7.69 -31.13
C PRO A 1003 -15.81 -8.92 -30.67
N THR A 1004 -16.29 -9.76 -31.60
CA THR A 1004 -16.81 -11.11 -31.26
C THR A 1004 -16.38 -12.23 -32.24
N ASN A 1005 -15.46 -13.10 -31.77
CA ASN A 1005 -15.19 -14.50 -32.15
C ASN A 1005 -15.44 -15.01 -33.58
N GLY A 1006 -14.38 -15.38 -34.31
CA GLY A 1006 -14.49 -16.14 -35.57
C GLY A 1006 -13.18 -16.70 -36.15
N VAL A 1007 -12.74 -17.87 -35.67
CA VAL A 1007 -11.59 -18.64 -36.23
C VAL A 1007 -11.87 -19.12 -37.65
N LEU A 1008 -10.92 -18.94 -38.58
CA LEU A 1008 -10.77 -19.70 -39.84
C LEU A 1008 -9.30 -19.62 -40.36
N PRO A 1009 -8.85 -20.51 -41.29
CA PRO A 1009 -7.74 -21.42 -40.98
C PRO A 1009 -6.41 -21.16 -41.73
N ALA A 1010 -5.40 -21.94 -41.36
CA ALA A 1010 -4.11 -22.07 -42.05
C ALA A 1010 -4.18 -22.82 -43.40
N ASP A 1011 -3.02 -22.94 -44.05
CA ASP A 1011 -2.72 -23.60 -45.35
C ASP A 1011 -3.14 -22.88 -46.66
N ALA A 1012 -2.25 -22.00 -47.13
CA ALA A 1012 -2.08 -21.71 -48.57
C ALA A 1012 -0.63 -21.29 -48.89
N VAL A 1013 0.07 -22.06 -49.73
CA VAL A 1013 1.51 -21.90 -50.03
C VAL A 1013 1.75 -21.36 -51.45
N LEU A 1014 2.61 -20.33 -51.56
CA LEU A 1014 3.31 -19.81 -52.77
C LEU A 1014 2.50 -19.44 -54.04
N GLY A 1015 2.70 -18.21 -54.55
CA GLY A 1015 2.30 -17.83 -55.91
C GLY A 1015 2.40 -16.34 -56.24
N GLY A 1016 3.60 -15.82 -56.52
CA GLY A 1016 3.85 -14.38 -56.72
C GLY A 1016 3.48 -13.80 -58.10
N GLY A 1017 3.52 -12.47 -58.22
CA GLY A 1017 3.42 -11.75 -59.51
C GLY A 1017 2.90 -10.32 -59.44
N LEU A 1018 3.80 -9.33 -59.46
CA LEU A 1018 3.53 -7.93 -59.86
C LEU A 1018 3.11 -7.89 -61.35
N PRO A 1019 2.22 -6.97 -61.83
CA PRO A 1019 2.62 -5.55 -62.05
C PRO A 1019 1.53 -4.43 -62.04
N VAL A 1020 1.88 -3.29 -61.40
CA VAL A 1020 1.65 -1.85 -61.73
C VAL A 1020 0.49 -1.30 -62.62
N ASP A 1021 -0.19 -0.27 -62.05
CA ASP A 1021 -0.59 1.05 -62.66
C ASP A 1021 -1.91 1.15 -63.51
N PRO A 1022 -2.42 2.36 -63.93
CA PRO A 1022 -3.37 3.11 -63.08
C PRO A 1022 -4.60 3.76 -63.77
N ALA A 1023 -5.36 4.53 -62.95
CA ALA A 1023 -6.10 5.76 -63.27
C ALA A 1023 -7.44 5.72 -64.07
N THR A 1024 -8.50 6.25 -63.43
CA THR A 1024 -9.48 7.15 -64.08
C THR A 1024 -10.22 8.00 -63.03
N THR A 1025 -10.63 9.21 -63.37
CA THR A 1025 -11.29 10.22 -62.49
C THR A 1025 -12.57 10.77 -63.14
N VAL A 1026 -13.17 11.85 -62.57
CA VAL A 1026 -14.18 12.78 -63.18
C VAL A 1026 -15.67 12.36 -63.05
N PRO A 1027 -16.64 13.24 -62.64
CA PRO A 1027 -16.59 14.42 -61.73
C PRO A 1027 -17.92 14.65 -60.91
N MET A 1028 -18.18 15.92 -60.53
CA MET A 1028 -19.44 16.59 -60.06
C MET A 1028 -19.63 16.78 -58.54
N ASP A 1029 -20.18 17.90 -58.05
CA ASP A 1029 -20.11 19.32 -58.50
C ASP A 1029 -20.55 20.23 -57.32
N PRO A 1030 -19.99 21.44 -57.08
CA PRO A 1030 -20.29 22.22 -55.87
C PRO A 1030 -21.16 23.47 -56.11
N GLN A 1031 -22.35 23.54 -55.48
CA GLN A 1031 -22.99 24.74 -54.87
C GLN A 1031 -24.51 24.54 -54.64
N GLU A 1032 -24.92 24.42 -53.37
CA GLU A 1032 -26.19 24.84 -52.72
C GLU A 1032 -26.30 24.08 -51.37
N LEU A 1033 -26.61 24.68 -50.20
CA LEU A 1033 -27.00 26.05 -49.84
C LEU A 1033 -26.26 26.53 -48.57
N LEU A 1034 -26.16 27.86 -48.39
CA LEU A 1034 -25.99 28.53 -47.08
C LEU A 1034 -27.39 28.88 -46.52
N PRO A 1035 -27.60 29.00 -45.19
CA PRO A 1035 -27.60 30.36 -44.61
C PRO A 1035 -27.21 30.51 -43.11
N THR A 1036 -26.40 31.54 -42.84
CA THR A 1036 -26.49 32.56 -41.74
C THR A 1036 -26.62 32.21 -40.24
N ALA A 1037 -25.76 32.89 -39.46
CA ALA A 1037 -26.03 33.51 -38.14
C ALA A 1037 -26.16 32.58 -36.90
N ASP A 1038 -25.87 33.01 -35.66
CA ASP A 1038 -25.60 34.38 -35.14
C ASP A 1038 -24.27 34.49 -34.37
N VAL A 1039 -23.77 35.73 -34.18
CA VAL A 1039 -22.69 36.06 -33.24
C VAL A 1039 -23.20 37.10 -32.23
N PRO A 1040 -23.33 36.77 -30.93
CA PRO A 1040 -23.64 37.75 -29.90
C PRO A 1040 -22.36 38.47 -29.45
N ALA A 1041 -22.26 39.76 -29.76
CA ALA A 1041 -21.34 40.67 -29.10
C ALA A 1041 -22.09 41.50 -28.05
N ILE A 1042 -21.54 41.61 -26.84
CA ILE A 1042 -21.73 42.63 -25.78
C ILE A 1042 -20.89 42.13 -24.58
N GLU A 1043 -19.87 42.85 -24.11
CA GLU A 1043 -19.95 44.07 -23.28
C GLU A 1043 -20.62 43.87 -21.90
N GLU A 1044 -19.94 43.18 -20.98
CA GLU A 1044 -19.76 43.72 -19.62
C GLU A 1044 -18.57 43.05 -18.91
N ALA A 1045 -17.48 43.81 -18.69
CA ALA A 1045 -16.31 43.34 -17.97
C ALA A 1045 -16.51 43.54 -16.45
N GLY A 1046 -16.95 42.48 -15.76
CA GLY A 1046 -16.94 42.44 -14.30
C GLY A 1046 -15.51 42.56 -13.76
N GLY A 1047 -15.29 43.50 -12.83
CA GLY A 1047 -13.96 43.87 -12.33
C GLY A 1047 -13.21 42.76 -11.55
N PRO A 1048 -11.94 43.01 -11.15
CA PRO A 1048 -10.97 41.98 -10.75
C PRO A 1048 -11.40 41.04 -9.61
N LEU A 1049 -12.30 41.44 -8.71
CA LEU A 1049 -12.89 40.54 -7.70
C LEU A 1049 -13.50 39.26 -8.32
N ASN A 1050 -14.07 39.36 -9.52
CA ASN A 1050 -14.74 38.24 -10.20
C ASN A 1050 -13.75 37.24 -10.85
N ILE A 1051 -12.45 37.58 -10.87
CA ILE A 1051 -11.38 36.65 -11.27
C ILE A 1051 -10.88 35.91 -10.03
N PHE A 1052 -10.63 36.62 -8.92
CA PHE A 1052 -10.24 36.01 -7.64
C PHE A 1052 -11.32 35.03 -7.11
N GLN A 1053 -12.61 35.36 -7.27
CA GLN A 1053 -13.70 34.44 -6.93
C GLN A 1053 -13.79 33.19 -7.82
N LYS A 1054 -13.26 33.23 -9.04
CA LYS A 1054 -13.15 32.03 -9.90
C LYS A 1054 -11.93 31.19 -9.57
N PHE A 1055 -10.81 31.82 -9.21
CA PHE A 1055 -9.64 31.11 -8.70
C PHE A 1055 -10.01 30.29 -7.45
N LEU A 1056 -10.77 30.89 -6.52
CA LEU A 1056 -11.32 30.20 -5.34
C LEU A 1056 -12.44 29.17 -5.64
N SER A 1057 -13.09 29.20 -6.83
CA SER A 1057 -14.13 28.22 -7.16
C SER A 1057 -13.54 26.88 -7.62
N ILE A 1058 -12.38 26.94 -8.30
CA ILE A 1058 -11.59 25.77 -8.69
C ILE A 1058 -11.23 24.91 -7.46
N PHE A 1059 -10.72 25.53 -6.40
CA PHE A 1059 -10.39 24.83 -5.14
C PHE A 1059 -11.60 24.48 -4.24
N SER A 1060 -12.82 24.92 -4.59
CA SER A 1060 -14.05 24.58 -3.83
C SER A 1060 -15.08 23.78 -4.65
N GLY A 1061 -14.63 23.16 -5.75
CA GLY A 1061 -15.38 22.19 -6.56
C GLY A 1061 -16.60 22.78 -7.29
N LYS A 1062 -16.50 24.02 -7.81
CA LYS A 1062 -17.62 24.73 -8.47
C LYS A 1062 -17.25 25.58 -9.69
#